data_AF-A0A392M4P5-F1
#
_entry.id   AF-A0A392M4P5-F1
#
_cell.length_a   1.000
_cell.length_b   1.000
_cell.length_c   1.000
_cell.angle_alpha   90.00
_cell.angle_beta   90.00
_cell.angle_gamma   90.00
#
_symmetry.space_group_name_H-M   'P 1'
#
loop_
_entity.id
_entity.type
_entity.pdbx_description
1 polymer ?
#
loop_
_entity_poly.entity_id
_entity_poly.type
_entity_poly.pdbx_seq_one_letter_code
_entity_poly.pdbx_strand_id
1 'polypeptide(L)'
;MWTFCVQHAVHVINRTPSPLLKSKTPYELLFKVAPTLLHLRVFGCLSYATTLQAHRTKFDSRARKCVFIGYKDGTKGYILYDLHSHNLFLSRNVVFYESHFPFKTVPEPTALNNSPTFPLYDDPLDISHNPSVDTSPLSPRLSESTPTSPIDQTLDSNPTPISINPASPTSFFEHNQIAASPNSDSGSSALPPPLPSRVSTRLKRPPGYLQDYHCSNISGCTNHVSSNTAYPLSSVLSYNNCSPDYKLFCCSISSTVEPKTYTQASKFDCWKKAMDAEIAALEVNKTWTVVDLPCGKVPVGCKWVYKIKYHANGTIERYKARLVAKGYTQLEGVDYFDTFSPVAKMTTVRTLLAVAAVKGWHLEQLDVNNAFLHGDLHEEVYMSLPPGYDTSSSKVCKLNKSLYGLKQASRQWYFKLSAALLSLGYKTSQADHSLYVKSHGSSFTALLVYVDDIVLAGTSMEEIKSVKLFLDQQFKIKDLGQLRFFLGLEIARSSSGIFLNQRKYTLELLEDTGFLGSKPAVVPFDPHTKLSTTDGVPFDDPSEYRRLIGRLLYLTHTRPDISFSVQHLSQYVSTPLVPHYQAATRILRYLKSCPAKGILLSSQSPLQLHGFADSDWACCPNTRRSITGYCVLLGNSLISWKSKKQNTVSRSSTEAEYRALASLTCEIQWLQYLFQDLHVTLPRSASVYCDNKSAIYLAQNPTFHERSKHIELDCHLIREKLQSKLIQLLSVPSTSQLADVFTKPLHSPSFSSMMTKLGLCSIHHPT
;
A
#
# COMPACT_ATOMS: atom_id res chain seq x y z
N MET A 1 -39.80 0.23 -9.86
CA MET A 1 -39.48 0.27 -8.41
C MET A 1 -39.59 -1.09 -7.71
N TRP A 2 -40.40 -2.04 -8.19
CA TRP A 2 -40.61 -3.36 -7.54
C TRP A 2 -39.36 -4.07 -6.99
N THR A 3 -38.26 -4.14 -7.76
CA THR A 3 -37.00 -4.77 -7.32
C THR A 3 -36.48 -4.18 -5.99
N PHE A 4 -36.57 -2.87 -5.82
CA PHE A 4 -36.15 -2.18 -4.60
C PHE A 4 -37.11 -2.41 -3.43
N CYS A 5 -38.42 -2.57 -3.71
CA CYS A 5 -39.41 -2.93 -2.70
C CYS A 5 -39.11 -4.33 -2.13
N VAL A 6 -38.85 -5.31 -3.00
CA VAL A 6 -38.44 -6.67 -2.60
C VAL A 6 -37.13 -6.65 -1.82
N GLN A 7 -36.12 -5.91 -2.29
CA GLN A 7 -34.84 -5.76 -1.58
C GLN A 7 -35.01 -5.12 -0.19
N HIS A 8 -35.87 -4.10 -0.06
CA HIS A 8 -36.17 -3.48 1.22
C HIS A 8 -36.94 -4.43 2.15
N ALA A 9 -37.93 -5.16 1.65
CA ALA A 9 -38.65 -6.17 2.43
C ALA A 9 -37.69 -7.26 2.96
N VAL A 10 -36.82 -7.82 2.11
CA VAL A 10 -35.77 -8.78 2.51
C VAL A 10 -34.80 -8.15 3.53
N HIS A 11 -34.44 -6.88 3.37
CA HIS A 11 -33.57 -6.17 4.31
C HIS A 11 -34.21 -6.04 5.71
N VAL A 12 -35.52 -5.79 5.77
CA VAL A 12 -36.30 -5.70 7.02
C VAL A 12 -36.50 -7.08 7.63
N ILE A 13 -36.97 -8.07 6.87
CA ILE A 13 -37.19 -9.46 7.33
C ILE A 13 -35.93 -10.04 7.99
N ASN A 14 -34.76 -9.83 7.40
CA ASN A 14 -33.49 -10.29 7.96
C ASN A 14 -33.11 -9.64 9.31
N ARG A 15 -33.80 -8.56 9.71
CA ARG A 15 -33.60 -7.79 10.96
C ARG A 15 -34.81 -7.86 11.89
N THR A 16 -35.87 -8.59 11.52
CA THR A 16 -37.04 -8.84 12.37
C THR A 16 -36.80 -10.12 13.18
N PRO A 17 -37.07 -10.14 14.50
CA PRO A 17 -37.01 -11.35 15.30
C PRO A 17 -38.01 -12.40 14.80
N SER A 18 -37.61 -13.68 14.75
CA SER A 18 -38.50 -14.78 14.34
C SER A 18 -38.68 -15.79 15.48
N PRO A 19 -39.92 -16.27 15.75
CA PRO A 19 -40.17 -17.34 16.70
C PRO A 19 -39.38 -18.63 16.39
N LEU A 20 -39.27 -18.97 15.10
CA LEU A 20 -38.49 -20.13 14.61
C LEU A 20 -37.00 -20.05 14.98
N LEU A 21 -36.49 -18.83 15.20
CA LEU A 21 -35.10 -18.54 15.55
C LEU A 21 -34.92 -18.25 17.06
N LYS A 22 -35.88 -18.67 17.90
CA LYS A 22 -35.90 -18.41 19.35
C LYS A 22 -35.83 -16.90 19.66
N SER A 23 -36.65 -16.13 18.94
CA SER A 23 -36.72 -14.66 19.04
C SER A 23 -35.44 -13.91 18.68
N LYS A 24 -34.53 -14.54 17.91
CA LYS A 24 -33.37 -13.88 17.30
C LYS A 24 -33.66 -13.46 15.87
N THR A 25 -32.89 -12.50 15.37
CA THR A 25 -32.94 -12.08 13.96
C THR A 25 -32.07 -12.98 13.08
N PRO A 26 -32.39 -13.18 11.79
CA PRO A 26 -31.48 -13.85 10.84
C PRO A 26 -30.09 -13.18 10.80
N TYR A 27 -30.04 -11.85 10.91
CA TYR A 27 -28.81 -11.06 11.01
C TYR A 27 -27.95 -11.43 12.24
N GLU A 28 -28.55 -11.59 13.42
CA GLU A 28 -27.84 -12.03 14.64
C GLU A 28 -27.24 -13.43 14.49
N LEU A 29 -27.97 -14.36 13.89
CA LEU A 29 -27.47 -15.73 13.73
C LEU A 29 -26.29 -15.79 12.76
N LEU A 30 -26.31 -14.97 11.69
CA LEU A 30 -25.24 -14.92 10.68
C LEU A 30 -24.02 -14.14 11.16
N PHE A 31 -24.21 -12.94 11.73
CA PHE A 31 -23.11 -12.02 12.07
C PHE A 31 -22.73 -12.00 13.56
N LYS A 32 -23.44 -12.75 14.41
CA LYS A 32 -23.26 -12.83 15.88
C LYS A 32 -23.39 -11.50 16.63
N VAL A 33 -24.05 -10.51 16.02
CA VAL A 33 -24.27 -9.16 16.56
C VAL A 33 -25.71 -8.71 16.26
N ALA A 34 -26.36 -8.04 17.21
CA ALA A 34 -27.71 -7.50 17.05
C ALA A 34 -27.76 -6.39 15.97
N PRO A 35 -28.76 -6.38 15.05
CA PRO A 35 -28.90 -5.31 14.07
C PRO A 35 -29.37 -4.02 14.74
N THR A 36 -28.68 -2.92 14.46
CA THR A 36 -29.14 -1.58 14.87
C THR A 36 -30.40 -1.19 14.10
N LEU A 37 -31.54 -1.03 14.78
CA LEU A 37 -32.80 -0.67 14.11
C LEU A 37 -32.97 0.84 13.83
N LEU A 38 -32.16 1.71 14.43
CA LEU A 38 -32.25 3.18 14.35
C LEU A 38 -32.24 3.79 12.93
N HIS A 39 -31.69 3.05 11.96
CA HIS A 39 -31.58 3.46 10.55
C HIS A 39 -32.71 2.94 9.67
N LEU A 40 -33.64 2.14 10.21
CA LEU A 40 -34.83 1.69 9.49
C LEU A 40 -35.74 2.90 9.19
N ARG A 41 -36.22 2.97 7.95
CA ARG A 41 -37.07 4.03 7.43
C ARG A 41 -38.19 3.45 6.57
N VAL A 42 -39.33 4.12 6.52
CA VAL A 42 -40.52 3.64 5.82
C VAL A 42 -40.35 3.78 4.30
N PHE A 43 -40.34 2.66 3.58
CA PHE A 43 -40.21 2.64 2.12
C PHE A 43 -41.26 3.51 1.42
N GLY A 44 -40.84 4.25 0.40
CA GLY A 44 -41.75 5.12 -0.36
C GLY A 44 -42.07 6.46 0.29
N CYS A 45 -41.54 6.75 1.49
CA CYS A 45 -41.77 8.04 2.14
C CYS A 45 -41.05 9.20 1.43
N LEU A 46 -41.58 10.41 1.64
CA LEU A 46 -40.98 11.66 1.25
C LEU A 46 -39.69 11.89 2.04
N SER A 47 -38.66 12.35 1.35
CA SER A 47 -37.33 12.60 1.90
C SER A 47 -36.71 13.85 1.27
N TYR A 48 -35.77 14.46 1.99
CA TYR A 48 -35.01 15.61 1.51
C TYR A 48 -33.51 15.36 1.69
N ALA A 49 -32.78 15.30 0.57
CA ALA A 49 -31.34 15.07 0.56
C ALA A 49 -30.56 16.38 0.41
N THR A 50 -29.51 16.56 1.22
CA THR A 50 -28.66 17.76 1.15
C THR A 50 -27.82 17.77 -0.13
N THR A 51 -27.83 18.88 -0.87
CA THR A 51 -26.92 19.12 -2.01
C THR A 51 -25.50 19.47 -1.54
N LEU A 52 -24.45 19.05 -2.25
CA LEU A 52 -23.06 19.36 -1.87
C LEU A 52 -22.74 20.85 -2.09
N GLN A 53 -22.08 21.51 -1.13
CA GLN A 53 -21.74 22.94 -1.24
C GLN A 53 -20.88 23.28 -2.46
N ALA A 54 -20.01 22.38 -2.90
CA ALA A 54 -19.14 22.56 -4.08
C ALA A 54 -19.90 22.70 -5.42
N HIS A 55 -21.21 22.44 -5.45
CA HIS A 55 -22.07 22.54 -6.63
C HIS A 55 -23.24 23.51 -6.42
N ARG A 56 -23.08 24.53 -5.57
CA ARG A 56 -24.10 25.55 -5.28
C ARG A 56 -23.62 26.96 -5.60
N THR A 57 -24.45 27.73 -6.28
CA THR A 57 -24.45 29.19 -6.29
C THR A 57 -25.27 29.74 -5.11
N LYS A 58 -25.26 31.06 -4.90
CA LYS A 58 -25.89 31.73 -3.75
C LYS A 58 -27.42 31.51 -3.64
N PHE A 59 -28.09 31.17 -4.74
CA PHE A 59 -29.54 31.04 -4.84
C PHE A 59 -30.05 29.59 -5.02
N ASP A 60 -29.16 28.60 -5.11
CA ASP A 60 -29.56 27.21 -5.36
C ASP A 60 -30.25 26.54 -4.17
N SER A 61 -31.18 25.63 -4.47
CA SER A 61 -31.89 24.86 -3.45
C SER A 61 -30.94 24.06 -2.56
N ARG A 62 -31.12 24.22 -1.24
CA ARG A 62 -30.30 23.55 -0.22
C ARG A 62 -30.66 22.06 -0.03
N ALA A 63 -31.77 21.60 -0.61
CA ALA A 63 -32.17 20.19 -0.57
C ALA A 63 -32.89 19.74 -1.85
N ARG A 64 -32.70 18.48 -2.25
CA ARG A 64 -33.46 17.80 -3.30
C ARG A 64 -34.63 17.07 -2.66
N LYS A 65 -35.84 17.27 -3.20
CA LYS A 65 -37.06 16.56 -2.79
C LYS A 65 -37.07 15.18 -3.47
N CYS A 66 -37.11 14.12 -2.69
CA CYS A 66 -36.92 12.75 -3.19
C CYS A 66 -37.78 11.74 -2.42
N VAL A 67 -37.85 10.51 -2.93
CA VAL A 67 -38.52 9.37 -2.28
C VAL A 67 -37.49 8.37 -1.81
N PHE A 68 -37.69 7.82 -0.60
CA PHE A 68 -36.82 6.77 -0.07
C PHE A 68 -37.14 5.40 -0.68
N ILE A 69 -36.12 4.75 -1.26
CA ILE A 69 -36.24 3.52 -2.06
C ILE A 69 -35.36 2.37 -1.51
N GLY A 70 -34.80 2.50 -0.30
CA GLY A 70 -34.12 1.40 0.40
C GLY A 70 -32.61 1.60 0.59
N TYR A 71 -31.90 0.49 0.83
CA TYR A 71 -30.50 0.48 1.27
C TYR A 71 -29.59 -0.14 0.22
N LYS A 72 -28.34 0.30 0.16
CA LYS A 72 -27.31 -0.30 -0.70
C LYS A 72 -26.24 -1.00 0.14
N ASP A 73 -26.11 -2.30 -0.07
CA ASP A 73 -25.11 -3.14 0.62
C ASP A 73 -23.68 -2.60 0.46
N GLY A 74 -22.90 -2.71 1.53
CA GLY A 74 -21.55 -2.16 1.62
C GLY A 74 -21.46 -0.64 1.78
N THR A 75 -22.57 0.11 1.80
CA THR A 75 -22.56 1.58 1.95
C THR A 75 -23.56 2.07 2.99
N LYS A 76 -23.13 3.00 3.87
CA LYS A 76 -24.01 3.67 4.86
C LYS A 76 -24.90 4.77 4.25
N GLY A 77 -25.45 4.54 3.06
CA GLY A 77 -26.24 5.51 2.29
C GLY A 77 -27.62 4.97 1.92
N TYR A 78 -28.60 5.86 1.88
CA TYR A 78 -29.96 5.59 1.44
C TYR A 78 -30.05 5.73 -0.08
N ILE A 79 -30.76 4.81 -0.74
CA ILE A 79 -31.14 4.91 -2.15
C ILE A 79 -32.35 5.83 -2.23
N LEU A 80 -32.20 6.91 -3.00
CA LEU A 80 -33.22 7.95 -3.14
C LEU A 80 -33.57 8.15 -4.61
N TYR A 81 -34.86 8.34 -4.87
CA TYR A 81 -35.39 8.71 -6.18
C TYR A 81 -35.72 10.20 -6.18
N ASP A 82 -35.03 11.00 -7.00
CA ASP A 82 -35.32 12.42 -7.14
C ASP A 82 -36.65 12.63 -7.86
N LEU A 83 -37.56 13.39 -7.25
CA LEU A 83 -38.89 13.67 -7.82
C LEU A 83 -38.87 14.70 -8.96
N HIS A 84 -37.79 15.45 -9.13
CA HIS A 84 -37.62 16.43 -10.21
C HIS A 84 -36.78 15.88 -11.36
N SER A 85 -35.63 15.26 -11.05
CA SER A 85 -34.73 14.73 -12.10
C SER A 85 -34.99 13.26 -12.47
N HIS A 86 -35.95 12.60 -11.82
CA HIS A 86 -36.32 11.19 -12.04
C HIS A 86 -35.17 10.16 -11.92
N ASN A 87 -34.05 10.56 -11.32
CA ASN A 87 -32.84 9.77 -11.20
C ASN A 87 -32.70 9.15 -9.80
N LEU A 88 -32.13 7.94 -9.77
CA LEU A 88 -31.71 7.29 -8.52
C LEU A 88 -30.31 7.76 -8.12
N PHE A 89 -30.13 8.12 -6.85
CA PHE A 89 -28.84 8.49 -6.28
C PHE A 89 -28.70 8.00 -4.84
N LEU A 90 -27.48 8.07 -4.31
CA LEU A 90 -27.17 7.72 -2.92
C LEU A 90 -26.91 8.99 -2.12
N SER A 91 -27.52 9.11 -0.94
CA SER A 91 -27.17 10.14 0.04
C SER A 91 -27.10 9.57 1.45
N ARG A 92 -26.23 10.14 2.28
CA ARG A 92 -26.19 9.86 3.72
C ARG A 92 -26.96 10.91 4.53
N ASN A 93 -26.96 12.16 4.07
CA ASN A 93 -27.58 13.29 4.74
C ASN A 93 -28.99 13.48 4.19
N VAL A 94 -29.97 12.92 4.90
CA VAL A 94 -31.36 12.80 4.47
C VAL A 94 -32.29 13.04 5.66
N VAL A 95 -33.28 13.92 5.47
CA VAL A 95 -34.42 14.10 6.39
C VAL A 95 -35.61 13.32 5.83
N PHE A 96 -36.32 12.56 6.67
CA PHE A 96 -37.42 11.69 6.26
C PHE A 96 -38.75 12.19 6.84
N TYR A 97 -39.81 12.10 6.03
CA TYR A 97 -41.18 12.47 6.37
C TYR A 97 -42.07 11.24 6.19
N GLU A 98 -42.01 10.34 7.16
CA GLU A 98 -42.46 8.94 7.03
C GLU A 98 -43.98 8.77 6.95
N SER A 99 -44.74 9.81 7.28
CA SER A 99 -46.20 9.90 7.10
C SER A 99 -46.62 10.38 5.70
N HIS A 100 -45.70 10.91 4.89
CA HIS A 100 -45.99 11.52 3.59
C HIS A 100 -45.45 10.64 2.45
N PHE A 101 -46.32 10.26 1.51
CA PHE A 101 -46.01 9.34 0.43
C PHE A 101 -46.33 9.99 -0.92
N PRO A 102 -45.32 10.49 -1.67
CA PRO A 102 -45.54 11.26 -2.90
C PRO A 102 -46.26 10.50 -4.02
N PHE A 103 -46.33 9.17 -3.94
CA PHE A 103 -47.04 8.30 -4.91
C PHE A 103 -48.34 7.69 -4.36
N LYS A 104 -48.87 8.19 -3.23
CA LYS A 104 -50.12 7.67 -2.62
C LYS A 104 -51.38 8.07 -3.39
N THR A 105 -51.35 9.21 -4.08
CA THR A 105 -52.44 9.66 -4.97
C THR A 105 -52.19 9.15 -6.38
N VAL A 106 -52.80 8.01 -6.71
CA VAL A 106 -53.02 7.58 -8.09
C VAL A 106 -54.23 8.36 -8.61
N PRO A 107 -54.15 9.07 -9.75
CA PRO A 107 -55.36 9.60 -10.41
C PRO A 107 -56.28 8.43 -10.76
N GLU A 108 -57.60 8.59 -10.62
CA GLU A 108 -58.55 7.51 -10.91
C GLU A 108 -58.28 6.88 -12.29
N PRO A 109 -58.18 5.54 -12.39
CA PRO A 109 -57.92 4.89 -13.65
C PRO A 109 -59.17 5.00 -14.54
N THR A 110 -59.07 5.75 -15.64
CA THR A 110 -60.01 5.62 -16.75
C THR A 110 -60.07 4.17 -17.19
N ALA A 111 -61.30 3.62 -17.23
CA ALA A 111 -61.52 2.19 -17.31
C ALA A 111 -60.91 1.56 -18.58
N LEU A 112 -59.99 0.62 -18.38
CA LEU A 112 -59.69 -0.44 -19.34
C LEU A 112 -59.64 -1.77 -18.58
N ASN A 113 -60.66 -2.59 -18.81
CA ASN A 113 -60.74 -3.95 -18.28
C ASN A 113 -59.56 -4.78 -18.78
N ASN A 114 -58.80 -5.39 -17.86
CA ASN A 114 -58.32 -6.77 -17.95
C ASN A 114 -57.50 -7.13 -16.69
N SER A 115 -58.14 -7.84 -15.77
CA SER A 115 -57.49 -8.40 -14.58
C SER A 115 -57.09 -9.86 -14.81
N PRO A 116 -55.82 -10.24 -14.57
CA PRO A 116 -55.46 -11.57 -14.13
C PRO A 116 -55.22 -11.55 -12.60
N THR A 117 -56.10 -12.21 -11.87
CA THR A 117 -55.94 -12.49 -10.43
C THR A 117 -54.78 -13.47 -10.21
N PHE A 118 -53.83 -13.13 -9.33
CA PHE A 118 -52.84 -14.08 -8.82
C PHE A 118 -53.39 -14.79 -7.57
N PRO A 119 -53.37 -16.13 -7.49
CA PRO A 119 -53.82 -16.86 -6.32
C PRO A 119 -52.79 -16.80 -5.18
N LEU A 120 -53.28 -16.62 -3.96
CA LEU A 120 -52.54 -16.92 -2.74
C LEU A 120 -52.50 -18.45 -2.58
N TYR A 121 -51.33 -18.98 -2.20
CA TYR A 121 -51.18 -20.36 -1.75
C TYR A 121 -50.63 -20.35 -0.33
N ASP A 122 -51.42 -20.89 0.59
CA ASP A 122 -51.02 -21.22 1.95
C ASP A 122 -50.66 -22.71 2.04
N ASP A 123 -49.65 -22.99 2.87
CA ASP A 123 -49.41 -24.26 3.60
C ASP A 123 -48.96 -25.51 2.79
N PRO A 124 -48.58 -26.65 3.44
CA PRO A 124 -47.18 -26.88 3.79
C PRO A 124 -46.55 -28.17 3.21
N LEU A 125 -45.28 -28.42 3.59
CA LEU A 125 -44.47 -29.58 3.20
C LEU A 125 -45.06 -30.93 3.62
N ASP A 126 -44.97 -31.95 2.75
CA ASP A 126 -44.95 -33.36 3.16
C ASP A 126 -44.04 -34.22 2.26
N ILE A 127 -43.63 -35.40 2.74
CA ILE A 127 -42.54 -36.25 2.23
C ILE A 127 -43.06 -37.65 1.88
N SER A 128 -42.91 -38.10 0.62
CA SER A 128 -42.93 -39.56 0.31
C SER A 128 -42.32 -39.98 -1.04
N HIS A 129 -41.27 -40.79 -0.96
CA HIS A 129 -40.91 -41.97 -1.79
C HIS A 129 -41.18 -42.09 -3.33
N ASN A 130 -40.07 -42.07 -4.09
CA ASN A 130 -39.52 -43.22 -4.88
C ASN A 130 -40.18 -43.68 -6.23
N PRO A 131 -39.58 -44.60 -7.05
CA PRO A 131 -39.11 -44.19 -8.40
C PRO A 131 -39.40 -45.14 -9.61
N SER A 132 -39.26 -44.62 -10.84
CA SER A 132 -39.12 -45.36 -12.13
C SER A 132 -38.30 -44.46 -13.10
N VAL A 133 -37.16 -44.83 -13.70
CA VAL A 133 -36.92 -45.81 -14.77
C VAL A 133 -37.78 -45.59 -16.01
N ASP A 134 -37.17 -45.11 -17.11
CA ASP A 134 -37.43 -45.66 -18.45
C ASP A 134 -36.30 -45.34 -19.47
N THR A 135 -36.27 -46.09 -20.58
CA THR A 135 -35.04 -46.39 -21.35
C THR A 135 -34.99 -45.95 -22.83
N SER A 136 -33.90 -45.24 -23.20
CA SER A 136 -33.11 -45.41 -24.47
C SER A 136 -33.81 -45.17 -25.84
N PRO A 137 -33.14 -45.41 -27.01
CA PRO A 137 -31.92 -44.75 -27.55
C PRO A 137 -32.10 -44.24 -29.01
N LEU A 138 -31.06 -43.65 -29.62
CA LEU A 138 -30.63 -43.94 -31.02
C LEU A 138 -29.40 -43.13 -31.48
N SER A 139 -28.48 -43.81 -32.18
CA SER A 139 -27.38 -43.25 -33.00
C SER A 139 -27.37 -44.00 -34.34
N PRO A 140 -26.78 -43.45 -35.42
CA PRO A 140 -25.65 -44.20 -36.00
C PRO A 140 -24.46 -43.40 -36.57
N ARG A 141 -23.34 -44.12 -36.48
CA ARG A 141 -21.92 -43.99 -36.89
C ARG A 141 -21.60 -43.78 -38.39
N LEU A 142 -20.36 -43.30 -38.68
CA LEU A 142 -19.36 -43.65 -39.73
C LEU A 142 -18.33 -42.47 -39.88
N SER A 143 -17.05 -42.56 -40.33
CA SER A 143 -16.05 -43.66 -40.38
C SER A 143 -14.61 -43.18 -40.74
N GLU A 144 -13.62 -43.57 -39.92
CA GLU A 144 -12.21 -43.99 -40.22
C GLU A 144 -11.33 -43.41 -41.36
N SER A 145 -10.07 -43.07 -41.04
CA SER A 145 -8.84 -43.75 -41.56
C SER A 145 -7.51 -43.26 -40.93
N THR A 146 -6.56 -44.18 -40.79
CA THR A 146 -5.16 -44.11 -40.25
C THR A 146 -4.11 -44.03 -41.41
N PRO A 147 -2.74 -44.10 -41.25
CA PRO A 147 -1.83 -44.64 -40.19
C PRO A 147 -0.70 -43.64 -39.78
N THR A 148 0.51 -43.93 -39.24
CA THR A 148 1.38 -45.14 -39.07
C THR A 148 2.41 -44.96 -37.91
N SER A 149 3.14 -46.03 -37.54
CA SER A 149 4.33 -46.03 -36.63
C SER A 149 5.65 -46.35 -37.39
N PRO A 150 6.85 -46.28 -36.76
CA PRO A 150 7.50 -47.42 -36.04
C PRO A 150 8.09 -47.02 -34.66
N ILE A 151 8.23 -47.85 -33.60
CA ILE A 151 8.82 -49.21 -33.33
C ILE A 151 10.32 -49.20 -32.93
N ASP A 152 10.59 -49.47 -31.64
CA ASP A 152 11.56 -50.41 -30.99
C ASP A 152 11.57 -50.08 -29.48
N GLN A 153 11.28 -50.94 -28.47
CA GLN A 153 11.72 -52.30 -28.09
C GLN A 153 13.22 -52.37 -27.70
N THR A 154 13.59 -52.79 -26.48
CA THR A 154 13.56 -54.21 -25.98
C THR A 154 13.10 -54.40 -24.51
N LEU A 155 13.02 -55.68 -24.07
CA LEU A 155 12.33 -56.20 -22.87
C LEU A 155 13.25 -57.00 -21.90
N ASP A 156 12.79 -57.14 -20.64
CA ASP A 156 12.91 -58.28 -19.68
C ASP A 156 14.29 -58.92 -19.35
N SER A 157 14.57 -59.38 -18.12
CA SER A 157 13.84 -60.47 -17.42
C SER A 157 14.10 -60.57 -15.90
N ASN A 158 13.12 -61.12 -15.17
CA ASN A 158 13.16 -61.61 -13.77
C ASN A 158 13.61 -63.12 -13.73
N PRO A 159 13.80 -63.85 -12.59
CA PRO A 159 13.08 -63.74 -11.31
C PRO A 159 13.84 -64.03 -9.96
N THR A 160 13.05 -63.95 -8.88
CA THR A 160 13.14 -64.27 -7.42
C THR A 160 13.66 -65.67 -6.98
N PRO A 161 13.73 -66.05 -5.67
CA PRO A 161 13.62 -65.29 -4.37
C PRO A 161 14.71 -65.65 -3.30
N ILE A 162 14.66 -65.01 -2.12
CA ILE A 162 14.64 -65.68 -0.78
C ILE A 162 14.20 -64.70 0.33
N SER A 163 13.50 -65.24 1.34
CA SER A 163 12.92 -64.56 2.53
C SER A 163 14.04 -64.24 3.58
N ILE A 164 13.90 -63.40 4.63
CA ILE A 164 13.02 -63.50 5.81
C ILE A 164 12.97 -62.14 6.55
N ASN A 165 11.84 -61.87 7.21
CA ASN A 165 11.54 -60.78 8.15
C ASN A 165 11.02 -61.44 9.47
N PRO A 166 10.71 -60.77 10.60
CA PRO A 166 11.06 -59.43 11.12
C PRO A 166 11.45 -59.44 12.64
N ALA A 167 11.32 -58.27 13.29
CA ALA A 167 10.92 -58.04 14.70
C ALA A 167 11.97 -57.75 15.80
N SER A 168 11.80 -56.59 16.43
CA SER A 168 12.23 -56.26 17.81
C SER A 168 11.28 -56.92 18.84
N PRO A 169 11.63 -57.04 20.15
CA PRO A 169 11.37 -55.89 21.05
C PRO A 169 12.22 -55.79 22.35
N THR A 170 12.11 -54.62 23.01
CA THR A 170 12.16 -54.34 24.48
C THR A 170 13.27 -54.82 25.45
N SER A 171 13.42 -53.97 26.47
CA SER A 171 13.77 -54.21 27.89
C SER A 171 15.23 -54.35 28.36
N PHE A 172 15.65 -53.30 29.08
CA PHE A 172 16.26 -53.27 30.42
C PHE A 172 17.35 -54.30 30.82
N PHE A 173 18.53 -53.73 31.10
CA PHE A 173 19.51 -54.04 32.17
C PHE A 173 19.44 -55.40 32.90
N GLU A 174 20.60 -56.03 33.08
CA GLU A 174 21.14 -56.26 34.43
C GLU A 174 22.67 -56.56 34.46
N HIS A 175 23.34 -56.02 35.50
CA HIS A 175 24.42 -56.58 36.33
C HIS A 175 25.63 -57.31 35.68
N ASN A 176 26.85 -57.26 36.23
CA ASN A 176 27.23 -57.35 37.65
C ASN A 176 28.71 -56.89 37.81
N GLN A 177 29.15 -56.17 38.85
CA GLN A 177 29.75 -56.62 40.14
C GLN A 177 30.54 -55.40 40.73
N ILE A 178 31.14 -55.32 41.94
CA ILE A 178 31.38 -56.24 43.07
C ILE A 178 31.47 -55.41 44.39
N ALA A 179 31.20 -56.03 45.55
CA ALA A 179 31.46 -55.58 46.95
C ALA A 179 30.95 -54.19 47.42
N ALA A 180 30.07 -54.04 48.44
CA ALA A 180 30.13 -54.46 49.86
C ALA A 180 31.16 -53.65 50.69
N SER A 181 30.88 -53.06 51.86
CA SER A 181 29.83 -53.30 52.91
C SER A 181 29.44 -51.97 53.63
N PRO A 182 28.41 -51.93 54.51
CA PRO A 182 27.86 -50.66 55.03
C PRO A 182 28.45 -50.22 56.38
N ASN A 183 28.26 -48.93 56.72
CA ASN A 183 28.02 -48.50 58.10
C ASN A 183 27.33 -47.12 58.16
N SER A 184 26.63 -46.88 59.26
CA SER A 184 25.91 -45.64 59.57
C SER A 184 26.84 -44.48 59.95
N ASP A 185 26.42 -43.24 59.67
CA ASP A 185 26.08 -42.31 60.75
C ASP A 185 25.50 -40.96 60.26
N SER A 186 24.75 -40.33 61.16
CA SER A 186 24.14 -39.01 60.99
C SER A 186 25.14 -37.87 61.25
N GLY A 187 25.17 -36.84 60.39
CA GLY A 187 25.93 -35.62 60.66
C GLY A 187 25.74 -34.51 59.64
N SER A 188 25.22 -33.36 60.07
CA SER A 188 25.13 -32.13 59.26
C SER A 188 26.46 -31.36 59.27
N SER A 189 27.02 -31.03 58.09
CA SER A 189 28.07 -30.00 57.99
C SER A 189 28.20 -29.38 56.59
N ALA A 190 28.52 -28.08 56.60
CA ALA A 190 28.78 -27.10 55.54
C ALA A 190 29.20 -27.54 54.10
N LEU A 191 28.72 -26.76 53.12
CA LEU A 191 29.24 -26.70 51.75
C LEU A 191 30.64 -26.05 51.69
N PRO A 192 31.59 -26.61 50.91
CA PRO A 192 32.86 -25.94 50.60
C PRO A 192 32.69 -24.88 49.49
N PRO A 193 33.58 -23.86 49.41
CA PRO A 193 33.46 -22.78 48.43
C PRO A 193 33.76 -23.24 47.00
N PRO A 194 33.15 -22.61 45.97
CA PRO A 194 33.35 -23.00 44.58
C PRO A 194 34.74 -22.62 44.07
N LEU A 195 35.44 -23.59 43.45
CA LEU A 195 36.68 -23.36 42.71
C LEU A 195 36.43 -22.41 41.52
N PRO A 196 37.36 -21.49 41.20
CA PRO A 196 37.19 -20.54 40.12
C PRO A 196 37.10 -21.25 38.75
N SER A 197 36.10 -20.88 37.96
CA SER A 197 35.85 -21.51 36.65
C SER A 197 36.99 -21.27 35.68
N ARG A 198 37.53 -22.36 35.10
CA ARG A 198 38.60 -22.34 34.10
C ARG A 198 38.15 -21.63 32.82
N VAL A 199 38.47 -20.34 32.67
CA VAL A 199 38.18 -19.57 31.46
C VAL A 199 38.95 -20.13 30.27
N SER A 200 38.26 -20.45 29.19
CA SER A 200 38.90 -20.97 27.97
C SER A 200 39.67 -19.85 27.25
N THR A 201 40.98 -20.05 27.08
CA THR A 201 41.86 -19.19 26.28
C THR A 201 41.76 -19.45 24.76
N ARG A 202 40.86 -20.34 24.31
CA ARG A 202 40.67 -20.62 22.88
C ARG A 202 40.05 -19.41 22.20
N LEU A 203 40.78 -18.84 21.23
CA LEU A 203 40.27 -17.85 20.28
C LEU A 203 38.95 -18.32 19.65
N LYS A 204 37.83 -17.73 20.08
CA LYS A 204 36.50 -18.00 19.53
C LYS A 204 36.43 -17.40 18.12
N ARG A 205 36.56 -18.24 17.09
CA ARG A 205 36.26 -17.83 15.71
C ARG A 205 34.73 -17.68 15.57
N PRO A 206 34.21 -16.61 14.95
CA PRO A 206 32.79 -16.51 14.65
C PRO A 206 32.37 -17.64 13.68
N PRO A 207 31.17 -18.22 13.83
CA PRO A 207 30.66 -19.20 12.88
C PRO A 207 30.63 -18.68 11.44
N GLY A 208 31.05 -19.50 10.48
CA GLY A 208 31.21 -19.09 9.07
C GLY A 208 29.94 -18.55 8.42
N TYR A 209 28.76 -19.06 8.81
CA TYR A 209 27.46 -18.59 8.31
C TYR A 209 27.16 -17.12 8.66
N LEU A 210 27.85 -16.54 9.65
CA LEU A 210 27.65 -15.12 9.97
C LEU A 210 28.15 -14.20 8.85
N GLN A 211 29.10 -14.64 8.02
CA GLN A 211 29.56 -13.87 6.84
C GLN A 211 28.44 -13.58 5.83
N ASP A 212 27.37 -14.37 5.85
CA ASP A 212 26.24 -14.24 4.93
C ASP A 212 25.29 -13.10 5.30
N TYR A 213 25.45 -12.54 6.50
CA TYR A 213 24.70 -11.40 7.00
C TYR A 213 25.38 -10.10 6.59
N HIS A 214 24.54 -9.12 6.21
CA HIS A 214 24.99 -7.81 5.77
C HIS A 214 25.91 -7.10 6.79
N CYS A 215 25.61 -7.28 8.08
CA CYS A 215 26.36 -6.77 9.22
C CYS A 215 27.84 -7.22 9.25
N SER A 216 28.16 -8.39 8.70
CA SER A 216 29.54 -8.90 8.67
C SER A 216 30.36 -8.28 7.55
N ASN A 217 29.76 -8.00 6.37
CA ASN A 217 30.41 -7.21 5.30
C ASN A 217 30.72 -5.77 5.74
N ILE A 218 30.01 -5.24 6.72
CA ILE A 218 30.22 -3.91 7.30
C ILE A 218 31.44 -3.89 8.24
N SER A 219 31.63 -4.96 9.02
CA SER A 219 32.46 -4.95 10.23
C SER A 219 33.96 -5.20 9.99
N GLY A 220 34.39 -5.39 8.73
CA GLY A 220 35.82 -5.46 8.37
C GLY A 220 36.60 -6.68 8.88
N CYS A 221 35.93 -7.70 9.45
CA CYS A 221 36.58 -8.91 9.95
C CYS A 221 36.98 -9.88 8.81
N THR A 222 37.83 -9.43 7.89
CA THR A 222 38.40 -10.25 6.81
C THR A 222 39.51 -11.17 7.31
N ASN A 223 39.16 -12.12 8.17
CA ASN A 223 39.94 -13.35 8.29
C ASN A 223 39.37 -14.33 7.25
N HIS A 224 40.17 -14.65 6.22
CA HIS A 224 39.81 -15.59 5.16
C HIS A 224 39.43 -16.96 5.74
N VAL A 225 38.13 -17.16 5.93
CA VAL A 225 37.48 -18.47 6.03
C VAL A 225 36.39 -18.43 4.97
N SER A 226 36.35 -19.42 4.10
CA SER A 226 35.39 -19.49 3.00
C SER A 226 33.95 -19.40 3.52
N SER A 227 33.18 -18.44 3.01
CA SER A 227 31.71 -18.44 3.10
C SER A 227 31.19 -19.77 2.56
N ASN A 228 30.47 -20.53 3.39
CA ASN A 228 29.83 -21.78 2.97
C ASN A 228 28.57 -21.54 2.11
N THR A 229 28.10 -20.30 1.99
CA THR A 229 26.99 -19.94 1.11
C THR A 229 27.49 -19.71 -0.32
N ALA A 230 26.83 -20.34 -1.29
CA ALA A 230 27.17 -20.24 -2.71
C ALA A 230 26.94 -18.86 -3.35
N TYR A 231 26.14 -17.99 -2.71
CA TYR A 231 25.76 -16.67 -3.21
C TYR A 231 25.91 -15.56 -2.15
N PRO A 232 27.12 -15.31 -1.61
CA PRO A 232 27.34 -14.39 -0.49
C PRO A 232 27.02 -12.94 -0.89
N LEU A 233 26.59 -12.10 0.07
CA LEU A 233 26.26 -10.70 -0.19
C LEU A 233 27.45 -9.87 -0.72
N SER A 234 28.69 -10.25 -0.37
CA SER A 234 29.91 -9.59 -0.82
C SER A 234 30.09 -9.59 -2.34
N SER A 235 29.49 -10.57 -3.05
CA SER A 235 29.55 -10.66 -4.52
C SER A 235 28.70 -9.61 -5.25
N VAL A 236 27.74 -8.96 -4.57
CA VAL A 236 26.76 -8.03 -5.18
C VAL A 236 26.75 -6.65 -4.52
N LEU A 237 27.51 -6.47 -3.44
CA LEU A 237 27.38 -5.31 -2.56
C LEU A 237 28.66 -5.04 -1.76
N SER A 238 29.30 -3.89 -1.99
CA SER A 238 30.53 -3.48 -1.32
C SER A 238 30.34 -2.23 -0.44
N TYR A 239 31.08 -2.18 0.67
CA TYR A 239 31.18 -1.02 1.57
C TYR A 239 32.52 -0.29 1.47
N ASN A 240 33.42 -0.71 0.58
CA ASN A 240 34.78 -0.18 0.53
C ASN A 240 34.80 1.35 0.31
N ASN A 241 33.87 1.86 -0.50
CA ASN A 241 33.72 3.28 -0.84
C ASN A 241 32.83 4.08 0.16
N CYS A 242 32.39 3.46 1.26
CA CYS A 242 31.57 4.12 2.30
C CYS A 242 32.44 4.60 3.47
N SER A 243 32.08 5.74 4.08
CA SER A 243 32.79 6.25 5.26
C SER A 243 32.69 5.30 6.47
N PRO A 244 33.66 5.31 7.40
CA PRO A 244 33.61 4.50 8.62
C PRO A 244 32.33 4.71 9.45
N ASP A 245 31.87 5.96 9.59
CA ASP A 245 30.65 6.27 10.35
C ASP A 245 29.41 5.61 9.74
N TYR A 246 29.29 5.63 8.41
CA TYR A 246 28.16 5.02 7.70
C TYR A 246 28.17 3.49 7.81
N LYS A 247 29.35 2.87 7.91
CA LYS A 247 29.50 1.45 8.22
C LYS A 247 28.94 1.17 9.62
N LEU A 248 29.43 1.86 10.65
CA LEU A 248 28.97 1.69 12.04
C LEU A 248 27.45 1.90 12.18
N PHE A 249 26.89 2.91 11.51
CA PHE A 249 25.45 3.13 11.43
C PHE A 249 24.68 1.92 10.88
N CYS A 250 25.15 1.33 9.79
CA CYS A 250 24.45 0.19 9.19
C CYS A 250 24.51 -1.08 10.05
N CYS A 251 25.48 -1.23 10.94
CA CYS A 251 25.56 -2.39 11.84
C CYS A 251 24.59 -2.27 13.04
N SER A 252 24.52 -1.08 13.65
CA SER A 252 23.77 -0.90 14.91
C SER A 252 22.25 -0.96 14.75
N ILE A 253 21.75 -0.50 13.60
CA ILE A 253 20.32 -0.54 13.25
C ILE A 253 19.75 -1.96 13.15
N SER A 254 20.61 -2.97 12.91
CA SER A 254 20.23 -4.36 12.67
C SER A 254 20.37 -5.27 13.90
N SER A 255 21.12 -4.85 14.92
CA SER A 255 21.42 -5.69 16.09
C SER A 255 20.45 -5.54 17.27
N THR A 256 19.59 -4.52 17.29
CA THR A 256 18.82 -4.14 18.49
C THR A 256 17.32 -4.39 18.33
N VAL A 257 16.72 -5.13 19.28
CA VAL A 257 15.30 -5.50 19.27
C VAL A 257 14.45 -4.52 20.09
N GLU A 258 13.35 -4.05 19.51
CA GLU A 258 12.40 -3.14 20.15
C GLU A 258 11.26 -3.90 20.89
N PRO A 259 10.85 -3.45 22.09
CA PRO A 259 9.76 -4.09 22.82
C PRO A 259 8.41 -3.86 22.12
N LYS A 260 7.51 -4.85 22.20
CA LYS A 260 6.21 -4.84 21.51
C LYS A 260 5.04 -4.48 22.44
N THR A 261 5.22 -4.56 23.76
CA THR A 261 4.17 -4.29 24.76
C THR A 261 4.69 -3.43 25.91
N TYR A 262 3.77 -2.73 26.58
CA TYR A 262 4.05 -2.02 27.84
C TYR A 262 4.69 -2.95 28.89
N THR A 263 4.17 -4.17 29.04
CA THR A 263 4.66 -5.18 29.98
C THR A 263 6.08 -5.70 29.70
N GLN A 264 6.58 -5.53 28.47
CA GLN A 264 7.98 -5.78 28.13
C GLN A 264 8.82 -4.53 28.41
N ALA A 265 8.35 -3.36 27.96
CA ALA A 265 9.08 -2.10 28.05
C ALA A 265 9.26 -1.60 29.49
N SER A 266 8.24 -1.71 30.35
CA SER A 266 8.27 -1.22 31.74
C SER A 266 9.34 -1.89 32.62
N LYS A 267 9.87 -3.05 32.20
CA LYS A 267 10.98 -3.75 32.86
C LYS A 267 12.33 -3.05 32.68
N PHE A 268 12.45 -2.11 31.74
CA PHE A 268 13.70 -1.45 31.40
C PHE A 268 13.63 0.05 31.68
N ASP A 269 14.65 0.58 32.35
CA ASP A 269 14.65 1.97 32.82
C ASP A 269 14.68 3.00 31.69
N CYS A 270 15.39 2.69 30.60
CA CYS A 270 15.43 3.53 29.39
C CYS A 270 14.05 3.70 28.73
N TRP A 271 13.19 2.68 28.76
CA TRP A 271 11.85 2.76 28.18
C TRP A 271 10.84 3.40 29.12
N LYS A 272 10.98 3.25 30.45
CA LYS A 272 10.19 4.05 31.42
C LYS A 272 10.45 5.55 31.23
N LYS A 273 11.72 5.98 31.29
CA LYS A 273 12.13 7.37 31.03
C LYS A 273 11.60 7.91 29.69
N ALA A 274 11.55 7.08 28.65
CA ALA A 274 10.99 7.46 27.36
C ALA A 274 9.45 7.62 27.37
N MET A 275 8.72 6.86 28.18
CA MET A 275 7.28 7.03 28.41
C MET A 275 7.00 8.27 29.27
N ASP A 276 7.75 8.47 30.35
CA ASP A 276 7.62 9.62 31.25
C ASP A 276 7.83 10.93 30.49
N ALA A 277 8.83 10.99 29.60
CA ALA A 277 9.08 12.14 28.74
C ALA A 277 7.96 12.40 27.71
N GLU A 278 7.32 11.36 27.17
CA GLU A 278 6.15 11.51 26.28
C GLU A 278 4.93 12.03 27.07
N ILE A 279 4.67 11.50 28.28
CA ILE A 279 3.61 11.99 29.18
C ILE A 279 3.82 13.47 29.51
N ALA A 280 5.03 13.85 29.96
CA ALA A 280 5.33 15.24 30.26
C ALA A 280 5.13 16.16 29.05
N ALA A 281 5.48 15.70 27.83
CA ALA A 281 5.22 16.45 26.60
C ALA A 281 3.71 16.58 26.28
N LEU A 282 2.89 15.59 26.60
CA LEU A 282 1.43 15.62 26.44
C LEU A 282 0.77 16.59 27.44
N GLU A 283 1.24 16.61 28.68
CA GLU A 283 0.77 17.51 29.73
C GLU A 283 1.14 18.97 29.46
N VAL A 284 2.40 19.25 29.09
CA VAL A 284 2.87 20.59 28.69
C VAL A 284 2.05 21.13 27.51
N ASN A 285 1.66 20.27 26.56
CA ASN A 285 0.81 20.64 25.43
C ASN A 285 -0.68 20.79 25.77
N LYS A 286 -1.09 20.48 27.01
CA LYS A 286 -2.49 20.39 27.47
C LYS A 286 -3.35 19.47 26.60
N THR A 287 -2.75 18.37 26.10
CA THR A 287 -3.36 17.47 25.12
C THR A 287 -4.68 16.88 25.61
N TRP A 288 -4.84 16.69 26.92
CA TRP A 288 -6.08 16.23 27.54
C TRP A 288 -6.36 16.90 28.89
N THR A 289 -7.58 16.69 29.37
CA THR A 289 -7.99 16.94 30.76
C THR A 289 -8.54 15.64 31.33
N VAL A 290 -8.11 15.25 32.54
CA VAL A 290 -8.57 14.03 33.20
C VAL A 290 -9.92 14.31 33.87
N VAL A 291 -10.95 13.57 33.49
CA VAL A 291 -12.35 13.75 33.92
C VAL A 291 -13.03 12.39 34.12
N ASP A 292 -14.16 12.36 34.82
CA ASP A 292 -15.02 11.18 34.85
C ASP A 292 -15.71 10.99 33.49
N LEU A 293 -15.94 9.73 33.10
CA LEU A 293 -16.56 9.39 31.82
C LEU A 293 -18.05 9.79 31.83
N PRO A 294 -18.54 10.67 30.93
CA PRO A 294 -19.94 11.05 30.92
C PRO A 294 -20.85 9.87 30.53
N CYS A 295 -22.06 9.86 31.06
CA CYS A 295 -23.06 8.84 30.77
C CYS A 295 -23.31 8.72 29.25
N GLY A 296 -23.30 7.49 28.73
CA GLY A 296 -23.52 7.19 27.31
C GLY A 296 -22.31 7.40 26.39
N LYS A 297 -21.16 7.87 26.88
CA LYS A 297 -19.91 7.97 26.11
C LYS A 297 -19.09 6.68 26.25
N VAL A 298 -18.32 6.34 25.21
CA VAL A 298 -17.40 5.19 25.21
C VAL A 298 -15.98 5.69 24.96
N PRO A 299 -15.00 5.42 25.84
CA PRO A 299 -13.64 5.90 25.66
C PRO A 299 -12.88 5.07 24.60
N VAL A 300 -12.13 5.75 23.75
CA VAL A 300 -11.17 5.15 22.82
C VAL A 300 -10.00 4.59 23.63
N GLY A 301 -9.65 3.32 23.43
CA GLY A 301 -8.49 2.75 24.10
C GLY A 301 -7.16 3.34 23.60
N CYS A 302 -6.06 3.18 24.33
CA CYS A 302 -4.72 3.59 23.89
C CYS A 302 -3.71 2.42 23.91
N LYS A 303 -2.52 2.64 23.33
CA LYS A 303 -1.36 1.75 23.42
C LYS A 303 -0.04 2.53 23.29
N TRP A 304 1.02 1.95 23.83
CA TRP A 304 2.38 2.44 23.60
C TRP A 304 2.99 1.85 22.32
N VAL A 305 3.82 2.63 21.64
CA VAL A 305 4.66 2.21 20.50
C VAL A 305 6.09 2.64 20.78
N TYR A 306 7.04 1.71 20.62
CA TYR A 306 8.44 1.92 20.97
C TYR A 306 9.33 1.94 19.72
N LYS A 307 10.32 2.83 19.67
CA LYS A 307 11.29 2.93 18.58
C LYS A 307 12.65 3.39 19.11
N ILE A 308 13.73 2.78 18.65
CA ILE A 308 15.10 3.26 18.91
C ILE A 308 15.50 4.20 17.75
N LYS A 309 16.07 5.35 18.09
CA LYS A 309 16.68 6.29 17.15
C LYS A 309 18.20 6.20 17.30
N TYR A 310 18.92 6.31 16.18
CA TYR A 310 20.37 6.19 16.11
C TYR A 310 20.97 7.44 15.46
N HIS A 311 22.14 7.85 15.94
CA HIS A 311 22.98 8.85 15.28
C HIS A 311 23.58 8.29 13.98
N ALA A 312 24.09 9.17 13.11
CA ALA A 312 24.70 8.80 11.83
C ALA A 312 26.03 7.99 11.93
N ASN A 313 26.57 7.81 13.14
CA ASN A 313 27.69 6.92 13.46
C ASN A 313 27.23 5.59 14.09
N GLY A 314 25.91 5.36 14.19
CA GLY A 314 25.33 4.15 14.75
C GLY A 314 25.16 4.09 16.27
N THR A 315 25.62 5.07 17.04
CA THR A 315 25.27 5.09 18.48
C THR A 315 23.78 5.38 18.67
N ILE A 316 23.19 4.91 19.78
CA ILE A 316 21.78 5.19 20.09
C ILE A 316 21.64 6.69 20.39
N GLU A 317 20.84 7.40 19.60
CA GLU A 317 20.44 8.79 19.86
C GLU A 317 19.48 8.85 21.05
N ARG A 318 18.42 8.02 20.99
CA ARG A 318 17.40 7.97 22.05
C ARG A 318 16.47 6.77 21.90
N TYR A 319 15.93 6.37 23.05
CA TYR A 319 14.72 5.57 23.13
C TYR A 319 13.50 6.48 22.97
N LYS A 320 12.59 6.17 22.04
CA LYS A 320 11.35 6.93 21.81
C LYS A 320 10.14 6.03 22.08
N ALA A 321 9.41 6.31 23.16
CA ALA A 321 8.05 5.85 23.30
C ALA A 321 7.11 6.85 22.63
N ARG A 322 5.97 6.38 22.13
CA ARG A 322 4.84 7.21 21.67
C ARG A 322 3.55 6.65 22.21
N LEU A 323 2.67 7.51 22.71
CA LEU A 323 1.31 7.12 23.07
C LEU A 323 0.39 7.24 21.84
N VAL A 324 -0.35 6.17 21.55
CA VAL A 324 -1.18 6.05 20.34
C VAL A 324 -2.60 5.64 20.70
N ALA A 325 -3.58 6.46 20.35
CA ALA A 325 -5.00 6.13 20.44
C ALA A 325 -5.34 4.97 19.48
N LYS A 326 -6.25 4.09 19.90
CA LYS A 326 -6.79 2.99 19.10
C LYS A 326 -7.92 3.48 18.19
N GLY A 327 -7.69 4.56 17.43
CA GLY A 327 -8.73 5.23 16.64
C GLY A 327 -9.40 4.38 15.55
N TYR A 328 -8.94 3.14 15.31
CA TYR A 328 -9.72 2.15 14.56
C TYR A 328 -11.07 1.82 15.23
N THR A 329 -11.25 2.07 16.53
CA THR A 329 -12.53 1.95 17.24
C THR A 329 -13.44 3.17 17.07
N GLN A 330 -12.95 4.30 16.53
CA GLN A 330 -13.76 5.51 16.35
C GLN A 330 -14.83 5.34 15.25
N LEU A 331 -15.99 5.93 15.48
CA LEU A 331 -17.16 5.92 14.60
C LEU A 331 -17.31 7.26 13.85
N GLU A 332 -17.39 7.17 12.52
CA GLU A 332 -17.69 8.30 11.63
C GLU A 332 -19.07 8.90 11.96
N GLY A 333 -19.14 10.22 12.11
CA GLY A 333 -20.33 10.96 12.51
C GLY A 333 -20.56 11.03 14.02
N VAL A 334 -19.68 10.43 14.84
CA VAL A 334 -19.71 10.51 16.31
C VAL A 334 -18.38 11.05 16.85
N ASP A 335 -17.27 10.36 16.54
CA ASP A 335 -15.94 10.70 17.06
C ASP A 335 -15.10 11.55 16.09
N TYR A 336 -15.53 11.64 14.83
CA TYR A 336 -14.92 12.43 13.76
C TYR A 336 -15.90 12.61 12.61
N PHE A 337 -15.76 13.69 11.84
CA PHE A 337 -16.54 13.93 10.62
C PHE A 337 -15.70 13.81 9.35
N ASP A 338 -14.53 14.44 9.33
CA ASP A 338 -13.59 14.46 8.20
C ASP A 338 -12.23 13.89 8.60
N THR A 339 -11.58 13.16 7.67
CA THR A 339 -10.23 12.61 7.87
C THR A 339 -9.25 12.97 6.75
N PHE A 340 -9.67 13.77 5.77
CA PHE A 340 -8.82 14.07 4.62
C PHE A 340 -7.64 14.96 5.02
N SER A 341 -6.43 14.49 4.67
CA SER A 341 -5.18 15.24 4.70
C SER A 341 -4.45 14.92 3.40
N PRO A 342 -3.89 15.90 2.69
CA PRO A 342 -3.03 15.61 1.55
C PRO A 342 -1.74 14.93 1.99
N VAL A 343 -1.12 14.23 1.04
CA VAL A 343 0.09 13.43 1.21
C VAL A 343 0.92 13.58 -0.06
N ALA A 344 2.20 13.92 0.07
CA ALA A 344 3.07 14.13 -1.08
C ALA A 344 3.13 12.93 -2.02
N LYS A 345 2.79 13.13 -3.29
CA LYS A 345 2.90 12.09 -4.32
C LYS A 345 4.38 11.82 -4.59
N MET A 346 4.75 10.55 -4.78
CA MET A 346 6.15 10.21 -5.08
C MET A 346 6.64 10.80 -6.42
N THR A 347 5.73 11.07 -7.36
CA THR A 347 6.06 11.83 -8.58
C THR A 347 6.40 13.29 -8.26
N THR A 348 5.71 13.93 -7.31
CA THR A 348 6.04 15.28 -6.82
C THR A 348 7.43 15.29 -6.18
N VAL A 349 7.75 14.30 -5.34
CA VAL A 349 9.08 14.14 -4.73
C VAL A 349 10.16 14.04 -5.82
N ARG A 350 10.03 13.12 -6.78
CA ARG A 350 11.04 12.95 -7.85
C ARG A 350 11.14 14.15 -8.78
N THR A 351 10.03 14.81 -9.08
CA THR A 351 10.02 16.03 -9.92
C THR A 351 10.72 17.18 -9.21
N LEU A 352 10.43 17.43 -7.92
CA LEU A 352 11.09 18.46 -7.12
C LEU A 352 12.60 18.22 -7.05
N LEU A 353 13.02 16.97 -6.81
CA LEU A 353 14.43 16.59 -6.74
C LEU A 353 15.13 16.67 -8.11
N ALA A 354 14.44 16.33 -9.21
CA ALA A 354 15.00 16.47 -10.56
C ALA A 354 15.19 17.95 -10.94
N VAL A 355 14.21 18.81 -10.63
CA VAL A 355 14.34 20.26 -10.80
C VAL A 355 15.46 20.82 -9.93
N ALA A 356 15.57 20.38 -8.68
CA ALA A 356 16.65 20.80 -7.77
C ALA A 356 18.04 20.34 -8.24
N ALA A 357 18.15 19.17 -8.86
CA ALA A 357 19.39 18.68 -9.46
C ALA A 357 19.82 19.54 -10.67
N VAL A 358 18.88 19.88 -11.56
CA VAL A 358 19.15 20.67 -12.78
C VAL A 358 19.36 22.16 -12.49
N LYS A 359 18.54 22.76 -11.62
CA LYS A 359 18.65 24.19 -11.22
C LYS A 359 19.63 24.43 -10.05
N GLY A 360 20.28 23.40 -9.53
CA GLY A 360 21.24 23.51 -8.43
C GLY A 360 20.67 23.89 -7.06
N TRP A 361 19.34 23.85 -6.87
CA TRP A 361 18.67 24.31 -5.64
C TRP A 361 19.23 23.67 -4.37
N HIS A 362 19.25 24.42 -3.27
CA HIS A 362 19.52 23.87 -1.95
C HIS A 362 18.41 22.88 -1.56
N LEU A 363 18.76 21.83 -0.81
CA LEU A 363 17.85 20.79 -0.36
C LEU A 363 18.12 20.46 1.10
N GLU A 364 17.16 20.79 1.96
CA GLU A 364 17.26 20.58 3.41
C GLU A 364 16.02 19.86 3.94
N GLN A 365 16.14 19.22 5.10
CA GLN A 365 15.10 18.39 5.68
C GLN A 365 14.80 18.80 7.12
N LEU A 366 13.52 18.78 7.47
CA LEU A 366 13.00 19.00 8.82
C LEU A 366 12.11 17.83 9.26
N ASP A 367 12.11 17.55 10.56
CA ASP A 367 11.15 16.68 11.26
C ASP A 367 10.44 17.54 12.32
N VAL A 368 9.10 17.64 12.27
CA VAL A 368 8.33 18.39 13.26
C VAL A 368 8.12 17.53 14.50
N ASN A 369 8.56 18.02 15.67
CA ASN A 369 8.40 17.24 16.89
C ASN A 369 6.92 17.12 17.25
N ASN A 370 6.46 15.87 17.31
CA ASN A 370 5.14 15.50 17.79
C ASN A 370 4.00 16.23 17.05
N ALA A 371 4.10 16.34 15.72
CA ALA A 371 3.28 17.22 14.89
C ALA A 371 1.76 17.12 15.15
N PHE A 372 1.23 15.91 15.33
CA PHE A 372 -0.19 15.70 15.66
C PHE A 372 -0.64 16.32 17.00
N LEU A 373 0.26 16.56 17.95
CA LEU A 373 -0.06 17.24 19.22
C LEU A 373 -0.24 18.76 19.07
N HIS A 374 0.07 19.33 17.90
CA HIS A 374 -0.16 20.74 17.59
C HIS A 374 -1.52 21.00 16.93
N GLY A 375 -2.19 19.95 16.46
CA GLY A 375 -3.56 20.03 15.94
C GLY A 375 -4.57 20.18 17.07
N ASP A 376 -5.36 21.24 17.03
CA ASP A 376 -6.46 21.44 17.97
C ASP A 376 -7.62 20.47 17.63
N LEU A 377 -8.24 19.86 18.64
CA LEU A 377 -9.33 18.90 18.44
C LEU A 377 -10.67 19.58 18.71
N HIS A 378 -11.56 19.57 17.71
CA HIS A 378 -12.89 20.16 17.83
C HIS A 378 -13.95 19.11 18.19
N GLU A 379 -13.72 17.84 17.86
CA GLU A 379 -14.61 16.74 18.22
C GLU A 379 -14.40 16.28 19.67
N GLU A 380 -15.49 15.94 20.37
CA GLU A 380 -15.42 15.50 21.76
C GLU A 380 -15.04 14.01 21.85
N VAL A 381 -13.74 13.74 21.96
CA VAL A 381 -13.17 12.39 22.09
C VAL A 381 -12.67 12.14 23.52
N TYR A 382 -13.10 11.02 24.11
CA TYR A 382 -12.59 10.50 25.37
C TYR A 382 -11.64 9.33 25.12
N MET A 383 -10.57 9.23 25.90
CA MET A 383 -9.57 8.17 25.81
C MET A 383 -9.33 7.51 27.17
N SER A 384 -9.11 6.20 27.21
CA SER A 384 -8.69 5.50 28.43
C SER A 384 -7.33 6.03 28.93
N LEU A 385 -7.13 6.10 30.25
CA LEU A 385 -5.83 6.47 30.83
C LEU A 385 -4.69 5.60 30.27
N PRO A 386 -3.49 6.17 30.03
CA PRO A 386 -2.35 5.40 29.53
C PRO A 386 -1.92 4.30 30.52
N PRO A 387 -1.54 3.10 30.05
CA PRO A 387 -0.92 2.09 30.90
C PRO A 387 0.33 2.68 31.57
N GLY A 388 0.33 2.72 32.91
CA GLY A 388 1.42 3.27 33.73
C GLY A 388 1.27 4.72 34.18
N TYR A 389 0.19 5.43 33.81
CA TYR A 389 -0.02 6.83 34.21
C TYR A 389 -0.62 6.98 35.62
N ASP A 390 -1.84 6.49 35.81
CA ASP A 390 -2.49 6.34 37.11
C ASP A 390 -3.43 5.13 37.03
N THR A 391 -3.50 4.34 38.11
CA THR A 391 -4.30 3.10 38.18
C THR A 391 -5.40 3.19 39.25
N SER A 392 -5.51 4.33 39.94
CA SER A 392 -6.32 4.49 41.16
C SER A 392 -7.73 5.04 40.92
N SER A 393 -8.09 5.42 39.69
CA SER A 393 -9.40 6.03 39.39
C SER A 393 -10.02 5.55 38.07
N SER A 394 -11.36 5.52 38.03
CA SER A 394 -12.18 5.20 36.84
C SER A 394 -12.26 6.34 35.82
N LYS A 395 -11.25 7.22 35.80
CA LYS A 395 -11.23 8.45 35.00
C LYS A 395 -10.76 8.20 33.57
N VAL A 396 -11.01 9.18 32.71
CA VAL A 396 -10.66 9.18 31.29
C VAL A 396 -10.03 10.52 30.89
N CYS A 397 -9.20 10.49 29.85
CA CYS A 397 -8.66 11.69 29.22
C CYS A 397 -9.70 12.25 28.22
N LYS A 398 -10.31 13.40 28.51
CA LYS A 398 -10.98 14.20 27.47
C LYS A 398 -9.91 14.86 26.62
N LEU A 399 -9.83 14.53 25.33
CA LEU A 399 -8.79 15.04 24.43
C LEU A 399 -9.15 16.46 23.98
N ASN A 400 -8.23 17.40 24.17
CA ASN A 400 -8.32 18.79 23.74
C ASN A 400 -7.53 19.04 22.43
N LYS A 401 -6.55 18.18 22.15
CA LYS A 401 -5.72 18.18 20.94
C LYS A 401 -5.67 16.80 20.31
N SER A 402 -5.35 16.72 19.03
CA SER A 402 -5.21 15.44 18.36
C SER A 402 -4.05 14.61 18.91
N LEU A 403 -4.22 13.29 18.91
CA LEU A 403 -3.22 12.32 19.33
C LEU A 403 -2.90 11.37 18.17
N TYR A 404 -1.68 10.84 18.13
CA TYR A 404 -1.32 9.76 17.20
C TYR A 404 -2.35 8.63 17.26
N GLY A 405 -2.81 8.17 16.09
CA GLY A 405 -3.77 7.08 15.96
C GLY A 405 -5.25 7.48 15.95
N LEU A 406 -5.61 8.74 16.26
CA LEU A 406 -6.94 9.25 15.94
C LEU A 406 -7.09 9.42 14.43
N LYS A 407 -8.28 9.16 13.90
CA LYS A 407 -8.57 9.22 12.45
C LYS A 407 -8.48 10.63 11.85
N GLN A 408 -8.76 11.67 12.64
CA GLN A 408 -8.70 13.07 12.22
C GLN A 408 -7.34 13.75 12.48
N ALA A 409 -6.37 13.09 13.13
CA ALA A 409 -5.14 13.74 13.61
C ALA A 409 -4.29 14.38 12.49
N SER A 410 -4.14 13.69 11.36
CA SER A 410 -3.42 14.21 10.19
C SER A 410 -4.08 15.46 9.60
N ARG A 411 -5.41 15.47 9.55
CA ARG A 411 -6.20 16.62 9.08
C ARG A 411 -5.98 17.86 9.96
N GLN A 412 -6.09 17.72 11.29
CA GLN A 412 -5.93 18.88 12.18
C GLN A 412 -4.49 19.42 12.16
N TRP A 413 -3.49 18.54 12.10
CA TRP A 413 -2.09 18.96 11.88
C TRP A 413 -1.92 19.69 10.54
N TYR A 414 -2.45 19.15 9.45
CA TYR A 414 -2.37 19.77 8.13
C TYR A 414 -2.95 21.19 8.13
N PHE A 415 -4.12 21.42 8.74
CA PHE A 415 -4.70 22.76 8.83
C PHE A 415 -3.83 23.72 9.65
N LYS A 416 -3.26 23.26 10.77
CA LYS A 416 -2.38 24.07 11.62
C LYS A 416 -1.13 24.52 10.87
N LEU A 417 -0.44 23.60 10.20
CA LEU A 417 0.75 23.89 9.40
C LEU A 417 0.40 24.75 8.16
N SER A 418 -0.70 24.44 7.47
CA SER A 418 -1.17 25.23 6.32
C SER A 418 -1.38 26.69 6.70
N ALA A 419 -2.11 26.95 7.78
CA ALA A 419 -2.38 28.33 8.24
C ALA A 419 -1.08 29.08 8.56
N ALA A 420 -0.12 28.42 9.22
CA ALA A 420 1.19 29.00 9.52
C ALA A 420 2.00 29.32 8.25
N LEU A 421 2.08 28.41 7.27
CA LEU A 421 2.80 28.64 6.01
C LEU A 421 2.14 29.72 5.15
N LEU A 422 0.80 29.73 5.05
CA LEU A 422 0.06 30.78 4.36
C LEU A 422 0.29 32.16 5.00
N SER A 423 0.41 32.23 6.34
CA SER A 423 0.72 33.48 7.04
C SER A 423 2.11 34.06 6.73
N LEU A 424 3.07 33.20 6.33
CA LEU A 424 4.39 33.61 5.83
C LEU A 424 4.41 34.03 4.35
N GLY A 425 3.25 34.03 3.68
CA GLY A 425 3.09 34.36 2.26
C GLY A 425 3.39 33.20 1.30
N TYR A 426 3.48 31.96 1.79
CA TYR A 426 3.48 30.79 0.90
C TYR A 426 2.10 30.58 0.27
N LYS A 427 2.06 29.91 -0.88
CA LYS A 427 0.84 29.48 -1.58
C LYS A 427 0.84 27.97 -1.73
N THR A 428 -0.31 27.34 -1.53
CA THR A 428 -0.48 25.89 -1.74
C THR A 428 -0.60 25.59 -3.24
N SER A 429 0.21 24.64 -3.71
CA SER A 429 0.15 24.10 -5.08
C SER A 429 -1.22 23.48 -5.35
N GLN A 430 -1.77 23.78 -6.54
CA GLN A 430 -3.02 23.18 -6.98
C GLN A 430 -2.79 21.76 -7.53
N ALA A 431 -1.60 21.49 -8.07
CA ALA A 431 -1.22 20.16 -8.54
C ALA A 431 -1.02 19.15 -7.39
N ASP A 432 -0.43 19.57 -6.28
CA ASP A 432 -0.23 18.74 -5.08
C ASP A 432 -0.38 19.60 -3.80
N HIS A 433 -1.47 19.43 -3.06
CA HIS A 433 -1.79 20.24 -1.87
C HIS A 433 -0.83 20.01 -0.68
N SER A 434 0.14 19.11 -0.81
CA SER A 434 1.25 18.95 0.13
C SER A 434 2.46 19.87 -0.17
N LEU A 435 2.48 20.51 -1.34
CA LEU A 435 3.53 21.40 -1.79
C LEU A 435 3.11 22.86 -1.56
N TYR A 436 3.99 23.63 -0.93
CA TYR A 436 3.84 25.07 -0.73
C TYR A 436 4.99 25.78 -1.42
N VAL A 437 4.70 26.90 -2.09
CA VAL A 437 5.69 27.67 -2.85
C VAL A 437 5.62 29.15 -2.50
N LYS A 438 6.78 29.81 -2.49
CA LYS A 438 6.93 31.26 -2.31
C LYS A 438 8.02 31.75 -3.26
N SER A 439 7.74 32.87 -3.91
CA SER A 439 8.64 33.51 -4.86
C SER A 439 8.72 35.00 -4.58
N HIS A 440 9.92 35.56 -4.52
CA HIS A 440 10.14 36.99 -4.36
C HIS A 440 11.33 37.43 -5.23
N GLY A 441 11.06 38.17 -6.30
CA GLY A 441 12.05 38.48 -7.33
C GLY A 441 12.62 37.20 -7.95
N SER A 442 13.94 37.03 -7.87
CA SER A 442 14.67 35.82 -8.30
C SER A 442 14.73 34.71 -7.24
N SER A 443 14.30 34.99 -5.99
CA SER A 443 14.26 33.99 -4.92
C SER A 443 13.04 33.08 -5.08
N PHE A 444 13.24 31.77 -4.97
CA PHE A 444 12.20 30.76 -4.97
C PHE A 444 12.46 29.76 -3.82
N THR A 445 11.41 29.43 -3.07
CA THR A 445 11.44 28.41 -2.02
C THR A 445 10.17 27.57 -2.07
N ALA A 446 10.34 26.25 -2.01
CA ALA A 446 9.30 25.25 -1.94
C ALA A 446 9.43 24.43 -0.66
N LEU A 447 8.30 24.10 -0.04
CA LEU A 447 8.18 23.13 1.05
C LEU A 447 7.30 21.98 0.58
N LEU A 448 7.85 20.77 0.55
CA LEU A 448 7.08 19.55 0.31
C LEU A 448 6.86 18.84 1.64
N VAL A 449 5.60 18.78 2.09
CA VAL A 449 5.21 18.27 3.40
C VAL A 449 4.73 16.82 3.29
N TYR A 450 5.26 15.94 4.13
CA TYR A 450 4.70 14.63 4.38
C TYR A 450 4.54 14.44 5.89
N VAL A 451 3.37 14.83 6.41
CA VAL A 451 3.01 14.64 7.82
C VAL A 451 4.04 15.33 8.75
N ASP A 452 4.90 14.59 9.43
CA ASP A 452 5.94 15.11 10.34
C ASP A 452 7.21 15.54 9.55
N ASP A 453 7.50 14.94 8.40
CA ASP A 453 8.69 15.20 7.56
C ASP A 453 8.43 16.35 6.55
N ILE A 454 9.37 17.29 6.42
CA ILE A 454 9.30 18.39 5.43
C ILE A 454 10.61 18.48 4.65
N VAL A 455 10.53 18.58 3.32
CA VAL A 455 11.66 18.91 2.43
C VAL A 455 11.58 20.39 2.05
N LEU A 456 12.63 21.14 2.35
CA LEU A 456 12.85 22.50 1.86
C LEU A 456 13.70 22.44 0.58
N ALA A 457 13.26 23.12 -0.47
CA ALA A 457 13.99 23.25 -1.73
C ALA A 457 13.99 24.71 -2.19
N GLY A 458 15.12 25.29 -2.58
CA GLY A 458 15.11 26.69 -3.04
C GLY A 458 16.44 27.28 -3.52
N THR A 459 16.37 28.51 -4.02
CA THR A 459 17.53 29.28 -4.51
C THR A 459 18.18 30.15 -3.44
N SER A 460 17.45 30.56 -2.40
CA SER A 460 17.99 31.37 -1.29
C SER A 460 18.09 30.56 0.01
N MET A 461 19.29 30.47 0.55
CA MET A 461 19.55 29.91 1.88
C MET A 461 19.05 30.82 3.02
N GLU A 462 18.83 32.11 2.74
CA GLU A 462 18.32 33.08 3.73
C GLU A 462 16.83 32.85 3.99
N GLU A 463 16.01 32.69 2.95
CA GLU A 463 14.58 32.34 3.09
C GLU A 463 14.42 30.95 3.73
N ILE A 464 15.28 29.99 3.38
CA ILE A 464 15.31 28.66 4.01
C ILE A 464 15.58 28.78 5.53
N LYS A 465 16.58 29.57 5.95
CA LYS A 465 16.85 29.83 7.37
C LYS A 465 15.70 30.57 8.06
N SER A 466 15.07 31.53 7.37
CA SER A 466 13.93 32.29 7.89
C SER A 466 12.72 31.40 8.17
N VAL A 467 12.32 30.55 7.21
CA VAL A 467 11.18 29.62 7.40
C VAL A 467 11.49 28.55 8.44
N LYS A 468 12.75 28.08 8.54
CA LYS A 468 13.20 27.19 9.63
C LYS A 468 12.98 27.83 11.00
N LEU A 469 13.49 29.04 11.20
CA LEU A 469 13.40 29.75 12.49
C LEU A 469 11.94 30.02 12.89
N PHE A 470 11.08 30.39 11.94
CA PHE A 470 9.65 30.55 12.19
C PHE A 470 8.96 29.23 12.57
N LEU A 471 9.21 28.15 11.82
CA LEU A 471 8.61 26.84 12.10
C LEU A 471 9.09 26.26 13.44
N ASP A 472 10.34 26.53 13.84
CA ASP A 472 10.85 26.12 15.15
C ASP A 472 10.13 26.85 16.29
N GLN A 473 9.96 28.18 16.17
CA GLN A 473 9.22 28.97 17.16
C GLN A 473 7.76 28.53 17.32
N GLN A 474 7.10 28.12 16.23
CA GLN A 474 5.69 27.70 16.26
C GLN A 474 5.49 26.24 16.68
N PHE A 475 6.34 25.32 16.21
CA PHE A 475 6.09 23.88 16.29
C PHE A 475 7.23 23.05 16.91
N LYS A 476 8.38 23.66 17.22
CA LYS A 476 9.63 23.01 17.66
C LYS A 476 10.09 21.93 16.67
N ILE A 477 10.94 22.31 15.72
CA ILE A 477 11.41 21.40 14.67
C ILE A 477 12.74 20.74 15.08
N LYS A 478 13.03 19.58 14.50
CA LYS A 478 14.38 19.03 14.44
C LYS A 478 14.92 19.33 13.05
N ASP A 479 15.91 20.21 12.97
CA ASP A 479 16.67 20.43 11.74
C ASP A 479 17.55 19.19 11.47
N LEU A 480 17.36 18.56 10.32
CA LEU A 480 18.13 17.39 9.88
C LEU A 480 19.23 17.78 8.89
N GLY A 481 19.36 19.08 8.56
CA GLY A 481 20.36 19.60 7.65
C GLY A 481 20.09 19.19 6.20
N GLN A 482 21.13 18.79 5.48
CA GLN A 482 21.02 18.37 4.07
C GLN A 482 20.13 17.13 3.93
N LEU A 483 19.28 17.14 2.90
CA LEU A 483 18.39 16.03 2.57
C LEU A 483 19.19 14.74 2.24
N ARG A 484 19.11 13.73 3.12
CA ARG A 484 19.77 12.42 2.95
C ARG A 484 18.82 11.23 3.01
N PHE A 485 17.68 11.37 3.69
CA PHE A 485 16.72 10.28 3.83
C PHE A 485 15.29 10.79 3.98
N PHE A 486 14.41 10.50 3.03
CA PHE A 486 13.02 10.97 3.05
C PHE A 486 12.08 9.86 2.61
N LEU A 487 11.05 9.58 3.40
CA LEU A 487 10.03 8.56 3.12
C LEU A 487 10.61 7.20 2.71
N GLY A 488 11.56 6.68 3.47
CA GLY A 488 12.19 5.38 3.19
C GLY A 488 13.20 5.40 2.03
N LEU A 489 13.40 6.53 1.36
CA LEU A 489 14.36 6.70 0.28
C LEU A 489 15.71 7.16 0.82
N GLU A 490 16.78 6.49 0.41
CA GLU A 490 18.16 6.95 0.57
C GLU A 490 18.49 7.91 -0.58
N ILE A 491 18.97 9.11 -0.25
CA ILE A 491 19.21 10.22 -1.18
C ILE A 491 20.68 10.61 -1.13
N ALA A 492 21.38 10.45 -2.26
CA ALA A 492 22.79 10.84 -2.42
C ALA A 492 22.92 11.93 -3.49
N ARG A 493 23.53 13.07 -3.14
CA ARG A 493 23.74 14.20 -4.05
C ARG A 493 25.21 14.34 -4.42
N SER A 494 25.47 14.60 -5.69
CA SER A 494 26.79 14.84 -6.29
C SER A 494 26.72 16.00 -7.29
N SER A 495 27.85 16.32 -7.94
CA SER A 495 27.87 17.20 -9.12
C SER A 495 27.13 16.62 -10.32
N SER A 496 27.06 15.29 -10.46
CA SER A 496 26.34 14.60 -11.53
C SER A 496 24.82 14.50 -11.33
N GLY A 497 24.31 14.80 -10.14
CA GLY A 497 22.87 14.85 -9.87
C GLY A 497 22.48 14.32 -8.48
N ILE A 498 21.28 13.75 -8.40
CA ILE A 498 20.71 13.16 -7.18
C ILE A 498 20.33 11.70 -7.46
N PHE A 499 20.95 10.77 -6.74
CA PHE A 499 20.65 9.35 -6.80
C PHE A 499 19.65 8.96 -5.70
N LEU A 500 18.59 8.25 -6.08
CA LEU A 500 17.51 7.79 -5.20
C LEU A 500 17.45 6.26 -5.16
N ASN A 501 17.55 5.67 -3.98
CA ASN A 501 17.43 4.21 -3.83
C ASN A 501 16.71 3.81 -2.52
N GLN A 502 16.45 2.52 -2.35
CA GLN A 502 15.83 1.93 -1.15
C GLN A 502 16.64 0.73 -0.65
N ARG A 503 17.97 0.84 -0.60
CA ARG A 503 18.89 -0.26 -0.31
C ARG A 503 18.63 -0.90 1.06
N LYS A 504 18.60 -0.12 2.14
CA LYS A 504 18.32 -0.61 3.50
C LYS A 504 17.00 -1.40 3.53
N TYR A 505 15.93 -0.81 3.00
CA TYR A 505 14.61 -1.45 2.92
C TYR A 505 14.63 -2.77 2.11
N THR A 506 15.41 -2.80 1.03
CA THR A 506 15.57 -4.01 0.20
C THR A 506 16.33 -5.11 0.94
N LEU A 507 17.34 -4.76 1.74
CA LEU A 507 18.07 -5.71 2.56
C LEU A 507 17.22 -6.24 3.72
N GLU A 508 16.51 -5.38 4.45
CA GLU A 508 15.53 -5.77 5.47
C GLU A 508 14.47 -6.71 4.87
N LEU A 509 13.98 -6.43 3.65
CA LEU A 509 13.03 -7.30 2.95
C LEU A 509 13.62 -8.68 2.62
N LEU A 510 14.89 -8.74 2.19
CA LEU A 510 15.57 -10.01 1.90
C LEU A 510 15.93 -10.79 3.18
N GLU A 511 16.20 -10.10 4.27
CA GLU A 511 16.48 -10.70 5.59
C GLU A 511 15.21 -11.30 6.19
N ASP A 512 14.14 -10.51 6.30
CA ASP A 512 12.84 -10.93 6.83
C ASP A 512 12.16 -12.08 6.04
N THR A 513 12.62 -12.35 4.82
CA THR A 513 12.12 -13.43 3.95
C THR A 513 13.10 -14.58 3.78
N GLY A 514 14.33 -14.50 4.31
CA GLY A 514 15.36 -15.54 4.17
C GLY A 514 16.07 -15.58 2.81
N PHE A 515 15.96 -14.55 1.98
CA PHE A 515 16.52 -14.50 0.62
C PHE A 515 17.94 -13.90 0.52
N LEU A 516 18.58 -13.51 1.63
CA LEU A 516 19.95 -12.95 1.62
C LEU A 516 20.99 -13.86 0.97
N GLY A 517 20.92 -15.18 1.17
CA GLY A 517 21.81 -16.17 0.56
C GLY A 517 21.30 -16.80 -0.74
N SER A 518 20.20 -16.28 -1.30
CA SER A 518 19.53 -16.91 -2.45
C SER A 518 20.27 -16.73 -3.78
N LYS A 519 20.10 -17.70 -4.70
CA LYS A 519 20.60 -17.61 -6.08
C LYS A 519 19.96 -16.40 -6.79
N PRO A 520 20.75 -15.44 -7.29
CA PRO A 520 20.21 -14.29 -8.02
C PRO A 520 19.43 -14.68 -9.28
N ALA A 521 18.37 -13.93 -9.58
CA ALA A 521 17.64 -14.02 -10.85
C ALA A 521 17.98 -12.81 -11.73
N VAL A 522 18.05 -13.01 -13.05
CA VAL A 522 18.42 -11.94 -14.01
C VAL A 522 17.22 -11.07 -14.40
N VAL A 523 16.00 -11.62 -14.31
CA VAL A 523 14.73 -10.92 -14.59
C VAL A 523 13.73 -11.16 -13.45
N PRO A 524 12.92 -10.15 -13.06
CA PRO A 524 12.01 -10.22 -11.92
C PRO A 524 10.84 -11.19 -12.14
N PHE A 525 10.42 -11.36 -13.39
CA PHE A 525 9.36 -12.26 -13.80
C PHE A 525 9.84 -13.07 -15.00
N ASP A 526 9.33 -14.29 -15.16
CA ASP A 526 9.70 -15.18 -16.26
C ASP A 526 8.70 -15.02 -17.42
N PRO A 527 9.13 -14.66 -18.65
CA PRO A 527 8.23 -14.52 -19.79
C PRO A 527 7.43 -15.78 -20.14
N HIS A 528 7.89 -16.97 -19.75
CA HIS A 528 7.20 -18.22 -20.01
C HIS A 528 6.20 -18.62 -18.91
N THR A 529 6.25 -17.97 -17.75
CA THR A 529 5.35 -18.28 -16.63
C THR A 529 3.97 -17.66 -16.87
N LYS A 530 2.95 -18.51 -17.03
CA LYS A 530 1.54 -18.13 -17.05
C LYS A 530 0.91 -18.43 -15.68
N LEU A 531 0.27 -17.44 -15.07
CA LEU A 531 -0.41 -17.62 -13.78
C LEU A 531 -1.93 -17.61 -13.96
N SER A 532 -2.60 -18.58 -13.36
CA SER A 532 -4.07 -18.69 -13.30
C SER A 532 -4.57 -18.42 -11.88
N THR A 533 -5.88 -18.17 -11.72
CA THR A 533 -6.55 -18.12 -10.41
C THR A 533 -6.97 -19.49 -9.88
N THR A 534 -6.88 -20.55 -10.68
CA THR A 534 -7.37 -21.91 -10.36
C THR A 534 -6.32 -22.99 -10.55
N ASP A 535 -5.11 -22.65 -11.02
CA ASP A 535 -4.05 -23.61 -11.30
C ASP A 535 -2.99 -23.61 -10.20
N GLY A 536 -2.84 -24.76 -9.53
CA GLY A 536 -1.98 -24.94 -8.36
C GLY A 536 -2.72 -24.98 -7.01
N VAL A 537 -1.99 -25.43 -6.00
CA VAL A 537 -2.49 -25.57 -4.61
C VAL A 537 -2.62 -24.19 -3.95
N PRO A 538 -3.65 -23.93 -3.12
CA PRO A 538 -3.71 -22.74 -2.27
C PRO A 538 -2.44 -22.54 -1.43
N PHE A 539 -2.05 -21.30 -1.20
CA PHE A 539 -0.89 -20.98 -0.36
C PHE A 539 -1.30 -20.91 1.12
N ASP A 540 -0.58 -21.64 1.98
CA ASP A 540 -0.99 -21.90 3.37
C ASP A 540 -1.14 -20.65 4.26
N ASP A 541 -0.26 -19.64 4.10
CA ASP A 541 -0.43 -18.32 4.75
C ASP A 541 -0.64 -17.18 3.74
N PRO A 542 -1.90 -16.88 3.35
CA PRO A 542 -2.21 -15.70 2.57
C PRO A 542 -1.77 -14.38 3.23
N SER A 543 -1.50 -14.34 4.53
CA SER A 543 -1.03 -13.14 5.24
C SER A 543 0.43 -12.83 4.93
N GLU A 544 1.30 -13.83 4.88
CA GLU A 544 2.67 -13.69 4.39
C GLU A 544 2.68 -13.15 2.94
N TYR A 545 1.89 -13.75 2.05
CA TYR A 545 1.81 -13.30 0.66
C TYR A 545 1.37 -11.84 0.56
N ARG A 546 0.27 -11.47 1.26
CA ARG A 546 -0.23 -10.08 1.32
C ARG A 546 0.83 -9.11 1.86
N ARG A 547 1.57 -9.50 2.90
CA ARG A 547 2.67 -8.72 3.49
C ARG A 547 3.82 -8.54 2.49
N LEU A 548 4.23 -9.60 1.80
CA LEU A 548 5.30 -9.57 0.80
C LEU A 548 4.94 -8.67 -0.38
N ILE A 549 3.75 -8.84 -0.97
CA ILE A 549 3.29 -7.98 -2.07
C ILE A 549 3.15 -6.52 -1.62
N GLY A 550 2.66 -6.26 -0.41
CA GLY A 550 2.60 -4.91 0.15
C GLY A 550 3.98 -4.24 0.27
N ARG A 551 5.00 -4.99 0.71
CA ARG A 551 6.39 -4.48 0.78
C ARG A 551 7.00 -4.26 -0.59
N LEU A 552 6.78 -5.19 -1.53
CA LEU A 552 7.24 -5.04 -2.91
C LEU A 552 6.58 -3.84 -3.61
N LEU A 553 5.29 -3.57 -3.34
CA LEU A 553 4.58 -2.42 -3.89
C LEU A 553 5.21 -1.10 -3.44
N TYR A 554 5.62 -0.99 -2.17
CA TYR A 554 6.34 0.19 -1.68
C TYR A 554 7.72 0.36 -2.33
N LEU A 555 8.43 -0.75 -2.57
CA LEU A 555 9.74 -0.73 -3.24
C LEU A 555 9.65 -0.27 -4.71
N THR A 556 8.47 -0.34 -5.36
CA THR A 556 8.28 0.20 -6.71
C THR A 556 8.50 1.72 -6.82
N HIS A 557 8.66 2.44 -5.69
CA HIS A 557 8.95 3.88 -5.67
C HIS A 557 10.36 4.25 -6.17
N THR A 558 11.36 3.38 -6.01
CA THR A 558 12.68 3.51 -6.69
C THR A 558 13.03 2.30 -7.57
N ARG A 559 12.18 1.28 -7.63
CA ARG A 559 12.33 0.08 -8.47
C ARG A 559 11.22 0.01 -9.54
N PRO A 560 11.23 0.90 -10.55
CA PRO A 560 10.32 0.81 -11.70
C PRO A 560 10.41 -0.56 -12.39
N ASP A 561 11.60 -1.16 -12.37
CA ASP A 561 11.95 -2.46 -12.97
C ASP A 561 11.17 -3.66 -12.44
N ILE A 562 10.55 -3.58 -11.26
CA ILE A 562 9.68 -4.64 -10.73
C ILE A 562 8.18 -4.30 -10.85
N SER A 563 7.82 -3.11 -11.36
CA SER A 563 6.45 -2.57 -11.27
C SER A 563 5.40 -3.45 -11.94
N PHE A 564 5.67 -3.94 -13.16
CA PHE A 564 4.79 -4.89 -13.84
C PHE A 564 4.63 -6.18 -13.02
N SER A 565 5.74 -6.78 -12.59
CA SER A 565 5.75 -8.05 -11.86
C SER A 565 4.94 -7.98 -10.56
N VAL A 566 5.10 -6.88 -9.81
CA VAL A 566 4.37 -6.63 -8.57
C VAL A 566 2.89 -6.33 -8.83
N GLN A 567 2.57 -5.52 -9.86
CA GLN A 567 1.19 -5.26 -10.26
C GLN A 567 0.47 -6.53 -10.70
N HIS A 568 1.14 -7.37 -11.48
CA HIS A 568 0.58 -8.62 -11.98
C HIS A 568 0.25 -9.55 -10.80
N LEU A 569 1.18 -9.74 -9.87
CA LEU A 569 1.00 -10.56 -8.67
C LEU A 569 -0.01 -9.96 -7.68
N SER A 570 -0.16 -8.64 -7.60
CA SER A 570 -1.13 -8.01 -6.69
C SER A 570 -2.59 -8.37 -6.99
N GLN A 571 -2.87 -8.97 -8.14
CA GLN A 571 -4.20 -9.47 -8.50
C GLN A 571 -4.62 -10.72 -7.71
N TYR A 572 -3.68 -11.48 -7.14
CA TYR A 572 -3.93 -12.74 -6.44
C TYR A 572 -3.92 -12.59 -4.91
N VAL A 573 -3.83 -11.36 -4.41
CA VAL A 573 -3.73 -10.97 -2.98
C VAL A 573 -4.90 -11.46 -2.11
N SER A 574 -6.07 -11.74 -2.69
CA SER A 574 -7.21 -12.32 -1.97
C SER A 574 -7.13 -13.82 -1.76
N THR A 575 -6.59 -14.56 -2.75
CA THR A 575 -6.59 -16.02 -2.81
C THR A 575 -5.30 -16.49 -3.52
N PRO A 576 -4.15 -16.38 -2.85
CA PRO A 576 -2.87 -16.76 -3.45
C PRO A 576 -2.72 -18.28 -3.53
N LEU A 577 -2.09 -18.74 -4.61
CA LEU A 577 -1.69 -20.13 -4.84
C LEU A 577 -0.17 -20.25 -4.76
N VAL A 578 0.35 -21.46 -4.55
CA VAL A 578 1.79 -21.77 -4.50
C VAL A 578 2.56 -21.20 -5.71
N PRO A 579 2.10 -21.32 -6.97
CA PRO A 579 2.77 -20.69 -8.12
C PRO A 579 2.88 -19.16 -8.03
N HIS A 580 1.92 -18.48 -7.40
CA HIS A 580 1.98 -17.03 -7.22
C HIS A 580 3.07 -16.64 -6.21
N TYR A 581 3.23 -17.41 -5.14
CA TYR A 581 4.30 -17.21 -4.16
C TYR A 581 5.67 -17.53 -4.78
N GLN A 582 5.80 -18.60 -5.57
CA GLN A 582 7.02 -18.92 -6.33
C GLN A 582 7.43 -17.80 -7.30
N ALA A 583 6.46 -17.15 -7.95
CA ALA A 583 6.71 -15.96 -8.76
C ALA A 583 7.14 -14.75 -7.91
N ALA A 584 6.54 -14.54 -6.72
CA ALA A 584 6.96 -13.49 -5.80
C ALA A 584 8.41 -13.69 -5.28
N THR A 585 8.81 -14.92 -4.97
CA THR A 585 10.19 -15.25 -4.55
C THR A 585 11.20 -15.12 -5.70
N ARG A 586 10.76 -15.15 -6.98
CA ARG A 586 11.63 -14.76 -8.11
C ARG A 586 11.96 -13.27 -8.06
N ILE A 587 11.01 -12.40 -7.68
CA ILE A 587 11.30 -10.97 -7.50
C ILE A 587 12.34 -10.77 -6.39
N LEU A 588 12.23 -11.49 -5.26
CA LEU A 588 13.24 -11.43 -4.19
C LEU A 588 14.64 -11.84 -4.70
N ARG A 589 14.76 -12.95 -5.43
CA ARG A 589 16.00 -13.37 -6.09
C ARG A 589 16.54 -12.34 -7.09
N TYR A 590 15.66 -11.63 -7.79
CA TYR A 590 16.07 -10.53 -8.68
C TYR A 590 16.55 -9.30 -7.90
N LEU A 591 15.88 -8.92 -6.81
CA LEU A 591 16.31 -7.83 -5.93
C LEU A 591 17.69 -8.11 -5.32
N LYS A 592 17.94 -9.35 -4.90
CA LYS A 592 19.24 -9.86 -4.41
C LYS A 592 20.38 -9.67 -5.42
N SER A 593 20.13 -9.64 -6.73
CA SER A 593 21.18 -9.37 -7.74
C SER A 593 21.81 -7.97 -7.61
N CYS A 594 21.02 -6.98 -7.17
CA CYS A 594 21.47 -5.61 -6.96
C CYS A 594 20.53 -4.89 -5.97
N PRO A 595 20.75 -5.06 -4.66
CA PRO A 595 19.87 -4.50 -3.62
C PRO A 595 19.84 -2.97 -3.60
N ALA A 596 20.93 -2.34 -4.05
CA ALA A 596 21.10 -0.88 -4.06
C ALA A 596 20.75 -0.21 -5.39
N LYS A 597 20.13 -0.93 -6.34
CA LYS A 597 19.67 -0.34 -7.61
C LYS A 597 18.66 0.78 -7.34
N GLY A 598 18.85 1.91 -8.03
CA GLY A 598 18.07 3.12 -7.87
C GLY A 598 18.06 3.97 -9.14
N ILE A 599 17.53 5.19 -9.03
CA ILE A 599 17.32 6.12 -10.15
C ILE A 599 18.28 7.30 -9.99
N LEU A 600 18.99 7.65 -11.06
CA LEU A 600 19.76 8.90 -11.12
C LEU A 600 18.92 10.02 -11.73
N LEU A 601 18.71 11.10 -10.97
CA LEU A 601 18.17 12.37 -11.44
C LEU A 601 19.36 13.27 -11.81
N SER A 602 19.75 13.25 -13.09
CA SER A 602 20.97 13.91 -13.59
C SER A 602 20.84 15.43 -13.62
N SER A 603 21.86 16.13 -13.09
CA SER A 603 21.98 17.60 -13.13
C SER A 603 22.11 18.16 -14.55
N GLN A 604 22.54 17.33 -15.51
CA GLN A 604 22.70 17.69 -16.92
C GLN A 604 21.41 17.44 -17.75
N SER A 605 20.31 17.03 -17.12
CA SER A 605 19.06 16.76 -17.84
C SER A 605 18.45 18.05 -18.40
N PRO A 606 18.13 18.13 -19.71
CA PRO A 606 17.35 19.25 -20.23
C PRO A 606 15.95 19.26 -19.60
N LEU A 607 15.39 20.45 -19.39
CA LEU A 607 14.03 20.64 -18.88
C LEU A 607 12.97 20.39 -19.96
N GLN A 608 12.98 19.20 -20.58
CA GLN A 608 12.03 18.75 -21.59
C GLN A 608 11.34 17.46 -21.12
N LEU A 609 10.03 17.32 -21.34
CA LEU A 609 9.29 16.12 -20.99
C LEU A 609 9.26 15.12 -22.15
N HIS A 610 9.58 13.87 -21.85
CA HIS A 610 9.47 12.72 -22.75
C HIS A 610 8.59 11.66 -22.09
N GLY A 611 7.52 11.23 -22.76
CA GLY A 611 6.58 10.23 -22.27
C GLY A 611 6.50 9.03 -23.20
N PHE A 612 6.45 7.82 -22.65
CA PHE A 612 6.29 6.57 -23.41
C PHE A 612 5.03 5.87 -22.91
N ALA A 613 4.17 5.38 -23.82
CA ALA A 613 2.99 4.58 -23.49
C ALA A 613 2.93 3.33 -24.36
N ASP A 614 2.53 2.21 -23.74
CA ASP A 614 2.32 0.89 -24.35
C ASP A 614 1.12 0.20 -23.67
N SER A 615 0.56 -0.82 -24.31
CA SER A 615 -0.43 -1.70 -23.71
C SER A 615 -0.29 -3.17 -24.11
N ASP A 616 -0.41 -4.07 -23.14
CA ASP A 616 -0.53 -5.50 -23.42
C ASP A 616 -2.02 -5.87 -23.60
N TRP A 617 -2.45 -6.01 -24.85
CA TRP A 617 -3.87 -6.13 -25.22
C TRP A 617 -4.51 -7.45 -24.75
N ALA A 618 -5.58 -7.33 -23.95
CA ALA A 618 -6.38 -8.45 -23.48
C ALA A 618 -5.60 -9.58 -22.77
N CYS A 619 -4.42 -9.27 -22.23
CA CYS A 619 -3.48 -10.26 -21.70
C CYS A 619 -3.97 -11.01 -20.47
N CYS A 620 -4.84 -10.42 -19.64
CA CYS A 620 -5.43 -11.11 -18.51
C CYS A 620 -6.43 -12.18 -18.98
N PRO A 621 -6.17 -13.50 -18.81
CA PRO A 621 -7.01 -14.55 -19.39
C PRO A 621 -8.46 -14.47 -18.91
N ASN A 622 -8.65 -14.31 -17.60
CA ASN A 622 -9.96 -14.35 -16.95
C ASN A 622 -10.87 -13.16 -17.27
N THR A 623 -10.29 -11.96 -17.48
CA THR A 623 -11.08 -10.72 -17.63
C THR A 623 -10.98 -10.11 -19.02
N ARG A 624 -10.07 -10.59 -19.87
CA ARG A 624 -9.70 -10.03 -21.18
C ARG A 624 -9.40 -8.52 -21.17
N ARG A 625 -9.09 -7.96 -19.99
CA ARG A 625 -8.66 -6.57 -19.82
C ARG A 625 -7.16 -6.45 -20.08
N SER A 626 -6.77 -5.42 -20.79
CA SER A 626 -5.37 -5.09 -21.10
C SER A 626 -4.63 -4.53 -19.87
N ILE A 627 -3.31 -4.47 -19.93
CA ILE A 627 -2.47 -3.71 -18.99
C ILE A 627 -1.92 -2.48 -19.71
N THR A 628 -2.12 -1.29 -19.13
CA THR A 628 -1.48 -0.04 -19.56
C THR A 628 -0.16 0.14 -18.82
N GLY A 629 0.88 0.45 -19.59
CA GLY A 629 2.18 0.88 -19.08
C GLY A 629 2.49 2.30 -19.56
N TYR A 630 3.09 3.12 -18.70
CA TYR A 630 3.72 4.37 -19.15
C TYR A 630 4.91 4.76 -18.27
N CYS A 631 5.79 5.58 -18.82
CA CYS A 631 6.80 6.33 -18.06
C CYS A 631 6.98 7.76 -18.60
N VAL A 632 7.43 8.65 -17.73
CA VAL A 632 7.74 10.05 -18.04
C VAL A 632 9.13 10.40 -17.51
N LEU A 633 9.97 10.94 -18.39
CA LEU A 633 11.30 11.45 -18.09
C LEU A 633 11.33 12.97 -18.23
N LEU A 634 12.08 13.64 -17.34
CA LEU A 634 12.53 15.02 -17.48
C LEU A 634 13.96 14.98 -18.03
N GLY A 635 14.11 15.24 -19.33
CA GLY A 635 15.32 14.91 -20.08
C GLY A 635 15.60 13.41 -19.96
N ASN A 636 16.72 13.07 -19.32
CA ASN A 636 17.14 11.68 -19.09
C ASN A 636 16.70 11.13 -17.71
N SER A 637 16.05 11.94 -16.88
CA SER A 637 15.71 11.59 -15.49
C SER A 637 14.29 11.06 -15.36
N LEU A 638 14.12 9.80 -14.97
CA LEU A 638 12.81 9.16 -14.79
C LEU A 638 12.06 9.72 -13.57
N ILE A 639 10.94 10.41 -13.79
CA ILE A 639 10.15 11.08 -12.73
C ILE A 639 8.79 10.44 -12.45
N SER A 640 8.15 9.83 -13.45
CA SER A 640 6.86 9.12 -13.27
C SER A 640 6.80 7.82 -14.06
N TRP A 641 6.06 6.83 -13.55
CA TRP A 641 5.77 5.58 -14.23
C TRP A 641 4.53 4.90 -13.66
N LYS A 642 3.93 4.02 -14.46
CA LYS A 642 2.77 3.23 -14.08
C LYS A 642 2.76 1.90 -14.81
N SER A 643 2.41 0.84 -14.07
CA SER A 643 1.78 -0.36 -14.60
C SER A 643 0.37 -0.44 -14.00
N LYS A 644 -0.66 -0.63 -14.82
CA LYS A 644 -2.06 -0.70 -14.35
C LYS A 644 -2.96 -1.45 -15.33
N LYS A 645 -3.69 -2.45 -14.83
CA LYS A 645 -4.80 -3.08 -15.54
C LYS A 645 -5.89 -2.06 -15.93
N GLN A 646 -6.34 -2.09 -17.18
CA GLN A 646 -7.42 -1.23 -17.67
C GLN A 646 -8.74 -1.57 -16.96
N ASN A 647 -9.57 -0.55 -16.71
CA ASN A 647 -10.87 -0.73 -16.02
C ASN A 647 -11.89 -1.46 -16.90
N THR A 648 -11.84 -1.23 -18.21
CA THR A 648 -12.72 -1.76 -19.24
C THR A 648 -11.96 -2.72 -20.16
N VAL A 649 -12.69 -3.59 -20.86
CA VAL A 649 -12.13 -4.43 -21.92
C VAL A 649 -11.93 -3.57 -23.18
N SER A 650 -10.85 -3.82 -23.91
CA SER A 650 -10.54 -3.12 -25.16
C SER A 650 -10.77 -4.07 -26.34
N ARG A 651 -11.55 -3.62 -27.34
CA ARG A 651 -12.00 -4.45 -28.48
C ARG A 651 -10.93 -4.64 -29.56
N SER A 652 -9.84 -3.87 -29.49
CA SER A 652 -8.66 -3.98 -30.36
C SER A 652 -7.41 -3.57 -29.60
N SER A 653 -6.23 -3.93 -30.15
CA SER A 653 -4.95 -3.41 -29.66
C SER A 653 -4.89 -1.88 -29.76
N THR A 654 -5.31 -1.30 -30.90
CA THR A 654 -5.41 0.16 -31.09
C THR A 654 -6.19 0.85 -29.98
N GLU A 655 -7.31 0.29 -29.53
CA GLU A 655 -8.09 0.83 -28.41
C GLU A 655 -7.34 0.77 -27.07
N ALA A 656 -6.63 -0.34 -26.81
CA ALA A 656 -5.85 -0.51 -25.60
C ALA A 656 -4.67 0.49 -25.54
N GLU A 657 -3.98 0.70 -26.67
CA GLU A 657 -2.93 1.70 -26.83
C GLU A 657 -3.44 3.12 -26.65
N TYR A 658 -4.58 3.43 -27.26
CA TYR A 658 -5.18 4.75 -27.19
C TYR A 658 -5.56 5.12 -25.73
N ARG A 659 -6.02 4.14 -24.94
CA ARG A 659 -6.25 4.31 -23.49
C ARG A 659 -4.95 4.47 -22.68
N ALA A 660 -3.86 3.82 -23.09
CA ALA A 660 -2.55 4.04 -22.48
C ALA A 660 -2.04 5.47 -22.77
N LEU A 661 -2.17 5.94 -24.01
CA LEU A 661 -1.87 7.31 -24.41
C LEU A 661 -2.73 8.35 -23.68
N ALA A 662 -4.03 8.11 -23.50
CA ALA A 662 -4.90 9.00 -22.74
C ALA A 662 -4.46 9.11 -21.27
N SER A 663 -4.09 7.98 -20.66
CA SER A 663 -3.57 7.92 -19.29
C SER A 663 -2.25 8.70 -19.14
N LEU A 664 -1.32 8.55 -20.08
CA LEU A 664 -0.06 9.30 -20.13
C LEU A 664 -0.30 10.80 -20.37
N THR A 665 -1.24 11.15 -21.24
CA THR A 665 -1.58 12.56 -21.54
C THR A 665 -2.10 13.27 -20.29
N CYS A 666 -2.93 12.60 -19.48
CA CYS A 666 -3.35 13.11 -18.17
C CYS A 666 -2.18 13.30 -17.19
N GLU A 667 -1.23 12.35 -17.13
CA GLU A 667 -0.04 12.48 -16.28
C GLU A 667 0.82 13.69 -16.70
N ILE A 668 1.03 13.89 -18.00
CA ILE A 668 1.80 15.03 -18.55
C ILE A 668 1.08 16.36 -18.28
N GLN A 669 -0.25 16.43 -18.47
CA GLN A 669 -1.04 17.61 -18.15
C GLN A 669 -0.93 17.97 -16.66
N TRP A 670 -0.98 16.98 -15.76
CA TRP A 670 -0.81 17.20 -14.33
C TRP A 670 0.62 17.62 -13.96
N LEU A 671 1.64 17.02 -14.59
CA LEU A 671 3.03 17.43 -14.44
C LEU A 671 3.25 18.89 -14.88
N GLN A 672 2.61 19.35 -15.95
CA GLN A 672 2.72 20.76 -16.36
C GLN A 672 2.19 21.72 -15.29
N TYR A 673 1.08 21.41 -14.63
CA TYR A 673 0.60 22.21 -13.49
C TYR A 673 1.62 22.21 -12.34
N LEU A 674 2.26 21.08 -12.06
CA LEU A 674 3.32 20.99 -11.06
C LEU A 674 4.57 21.82 -11.44
N PHE A 675 4.99 21.82 -12.70
CA PHE A 675 6.11 22.67 -13.15
C PHE A 675 5.77 24.15 -13.12
N GLN A 676 4.51 24.53 -13.41
CA GLN A 676 4.00 25.90 -13.25
C GLN A 676 4.05 26.33 -11.77
N ASP A 677 3.53 25.50 -10.85
CA ASP A 677 3.60 25.75 -9.39
C ASP A 677 5.06 25.86 -8.91
N LEU A 678 6.00 25.09 -9.49
CA LEU A 678 7.44 25.16 -9.20
C LEU A 678 8.19 26.32 -9.89
N HIS A 679 7.50 27.19 -10.64
CA HIS A 679 8.09 28.28 -11.42
C HIS A 679 9.20 27.75 -12.39
N VAL A 680 8.90 26.66 -13.09
CA VAL A 680 9.76 26.01 -14.09
C VAL A 680 9.07 26.06 -15.45
N THR A 681 9.55 26.94 -16.33
CA THR A 681 9.12 26.95 -17.73
C THR A 681 9.72 25.77 -18.49
N LEU A 682 8.88 24.93 -19.09
CA LEU A 682 9.29 23.93 -20.08
C LEU A 682 9.28 24.60 -21.47
N PRO A 683 10.38 24.60 -22.23
CA PRO A 683 10.50 25.39 -23.46
C PRO A 683 9.84 24.73 -24.69
N ARG A 684 9.36 23.48 -24.56
CA ARG A 684 8.83 22.65 -25.66
C ARG A 684 7.65 21.81 -25.17
N SER A 685 6.74 21.50 -26.10
CA SER A 685 5.70 20.49 -25.94
C SER A 685 6.30 19.14 -25.51
N ALA A 686 5.58 18.38 -24.69
CA ALA A 686 6.06 17.08 -24.24
C ALA A 686 6.06 16.08 -25.41
N SER A 687 7.19 15.41 -25.64
CA SER A 687 7.33 14.40 -26.69
C SER A 687 6.74 13.07 -26.20
N VAL A 688 5.63 12.63 -26.80
CA VAL A 688 4.94 11.38 -26.46
C VAL A 688 5.24 10.34 -27.52
N TYR A 689 5.70 9.16 -27.10
CA TYR A 689 6.09 8.06 -27.97
C TYR A 689 5.11 6.89 -27.87
N CYS A 690 4.71 6.37 -29.03
CA CYS A 690 3.91 5.17 -29.21
C CYS A 690 4.44 4.39 -30.42
N ASP A 691 4.35 3.07 -30.43
CA ASP A 691 4.72 2.21 -31.56
C ASP A 691 3.51 1.80 -32.41
N ASN A 692 2.29 1.93 -31.89
CA ASN A 692 1.06 1.64 -32.63
C ASN A 692 0.66 2.78 -33.60
N LYS A 693 1.04 2.60 -34.87
CA LYS A 693 0.71 3.52 -35.98
C LYS A 693 -0.79 3.85 -36.09
N SER A 694 -1.68 2.90 -35.82
CA SER A 694 -3.13 3.10 -35.90
C SER A 694 -3.64 4.02 -34.79
N ALA A 695 -3.07 3.94 -33.58
CA ALA A 695 -3.39 4.83 -32.47
C ALA A 695 -2.90 6.25 -32.74
N ILE A 696 -1.69 6.39 -33.33
CA ILE A 696 -1.14 7.67 -33.78
C ILE A 696 -2.03 8.30 -34.85
N TYR A 697 -2.42 7.54 -35.87
CA TYR A 697 -3.30 8.00 -36.94
C TYR A 697 -4.67 8.46 -36.42
N LEU A 698 -5.26 7.72 -35.47
CA LEU A 698 -6.54 8.07 -34.83
C LEU A 698 -6.46 9.38 -34.01
N ALA A 699 -5.30 9.65 -33.40
CA ALA A 699 -5.05 10.88 -32.64
C ALA A 699 -4.84 12.10 -33.55
N GLN A 700 -4.24 11.91 -34.73
CA GLN A 700 -3.95 12.99 -35.68
C GLN A 700 -5.15 13.36 -36.57
N ASN A 701 -6.01 12.40 -36.93
CA ASN A 701 -7.11 12.62 -37.87
C ASN A 701 -8.44 12.84 -37.13
N PRO A 702 -9.17 13.95 -37.37
CA PRO A 702 -10.45 14.23 -36.74
C PRO A 702 -11.62 13.46 -37.37
N THR A 703 -11.44 12.88 -38.56
CA THR A 703 -12.43 12.04 -39.26
C THR A 703 -12.78 10.81 -38.42
N PHE A 704 -13.92 10.87 -37.72
CA PHE A 704 -14.39 9.80 -36.86
C PHE A 704 -14.75 8.54 -37.65
N HIS A 705 -14.36 7.39 -37.12
CA HIS A 705 -14.92 6.10 -37.52
C HIS A 705 -15.97 5.66 -36.49
N GLU A 706 -17.08 5.09 -36.95
CA GLU A 706 -18.14 4.60 -36.04
C GLU A 706 -17.67 3.57 -35.02
N ARG A 707 -16.54 2.90 -35.33
CA ARG A 707 -15.91 1.86 -34.52
C ARG A 707 -15.21 2.37 -33.26
N SER A 708 -15.11 3.69 -33.03
CA SER A 708 -14.46 4.28 -31.83
C SER A 708 -15.40 5.08 -30.91
N LYS A 709 -16.72 5.08 -31.14
CA LYS A 709 -17.71 5.81 -30.31
C LYS A 709 -17.59 5.49 -28.80
N HIS A 710 -17.21 4.26 -28.44
CA HIS A 710 -17.06 3.82 -27.03
C HIS A 710 -15.74 4.25 -26.36
N ILE A 711 -14.86 4.98 -27.05
CA ILE A 711 -13.68 5.67 -26.50
C ILE A 711 -13.64 7.15 -26.87
N GLU A 712 -14.78 7.73 -27.24
CA GLU A 712 -14.86 9.10 -27.75
C GLU A 712 -14.24 10.15 -26.79
N LEU A 713 -14.41 9.99 -25.48
CA LEU A 713 -13.81 10.88 -24.47
C LEU A 713 -12.27 10.84 -24.50
N ASP A 714 -11.68 9.66 -24.65
CA ASP A 714 -10.23 9.52 -24.80
C ASP A 714 -9.77 10.17 -26.12
N CYS A 715 -10.54 10.00 -27.19
CA CYS A 715 -10.28 10.61 -28.50
C CYS A 715 -10.26 12.15 -28.45
N HIS A 716 -11.29 12.77 -27.86
CA HIS A 716 -11.36 14.22 -27.70
C HIS A 716 -10.23 14.74 -26.81
N LEU A 717 -9.97 14.10 -25.66
CA LEU A 717 -8.89 14.48 -24.74
C LEU A 717 -7.53 14.57 -25.44
N ILE A 718 -7.10 13.50 -26.14
CA ILE A 718 -5.78 13.49 -26.79
C ILE A 718 -5.72 14.52 -27.92
N ARG A 719 -6.77 14.64 -28.73
CA ARG A 719 -6.85 15.61 -29.84
C ARG A 719 -6.78 17.06 -29.33
N GLU A 720 -7.52 17.38 -28.27
CA GLU A 720 -7.47 18.68 -27.61
C GLU A 720 -6.04 19.02 -27.14
N LYS A 721 -5.34 18.06 -26.51
CA LYS A 721 -3.97 18.27 -26.01
C LYS A 721 -2.89 18.29 -27.11
N LEU A 722 -3.15 17.69 -28.28
CA LEU A 722 -2.34 17.86 -29.49
C LEU A 722 -2.55 19.25 -30.11
N GLN A 723 -3.81 19.68 -30.25
CA GLN A 723 -4.17 20.99 -30.81
C GLN A 723 -3.66 22.15 -29.94
N SER A 724 -3.74 22.03 -28.61
CA SER A 724 -3.17 23.00 -27.66
C SER A 724 -1.63 22.95 -27.57
N LYS A 725 -0.97 22.10 -28.35
CA LYS A 725 0.49 21.87 -28.35
C LYS A 725 1.05 21.49 -26.97
N LEU A 726 0.24 20.85 -26.12
CA LEU A 726 0.68 20.34 -24.83
C LEU A 726 1.58 19.10 -25.01
N ILE A 727 1.15 18.19 -25.88
CA ILE A 727 1.91 17.03 -26.34
C ILE A 727 2.23 17.12 -27.83
N GLN A 728 3.31 16.45 -28.24
CA GLN A 728 3.58 16.08 -29.63
C GLN A 728 3.69 14.55 -29.70
N LEU A 729 2.85 13.92 -30.50
CA LEU A 729 2.84 12.45 -30.65
C LEU A 729 3.82 12.01 -31.75
N LEU A 730 4.69 11.06 -31.42
CA LEU A 730 5.79 10.55 -32.24
C LEU A 730 5.75 9.02 -32.30
N SER A 731 6.17 8.44 -33.42
CA SER A 731 6.35 7.00 -33.54
C SER A 731 7.70 6.56 -32.93
N VAL A 732 7.71 5.44 -32.22
CA VAL A 732 8.94 4.76 -31.77
C VAL A 732 8.93 3.29 -32.24
N PRO A 733 10.08 2.66 -32.56
CA PRO A 733 10.15 1.21 -32.74
C PRO A 733 9.95 0.49 -31.39
N SER A 734 9.28 -0.66 -31.38
CA SER A 734 9.02 -1.43 -30.14
C SER A 734 10.31 -1.82 -29.39
N THR A 735 11.44 -2.00 -30.07
CA THR A 735 12.76 -2.23 -29.45
C THR A 735 13.32 -1.03 -28.66
N SER A 736 12.66 0.13 -28.73
CA SER A 736 12.93 1.34 -27.95
C SER A 736 11.68 1.88 -27.23
N GLN A 737 10.61 1.10 -27.17
CA GLN A 737 9.42 1.42 -26.39
C GLN A 737 9.72 1.18 -24.90
N LEU A 738 10.04 2.24 -24.16
CA LEU A 738 10.38 2.13 -22.73
C LEU A 738 9.19 1.68 -21.87
N ALA A 739 7.96 1.83 -22.38
CA ALA A 739 6.76 1.44 -21.67
C ALA A 739 6.55 -0.09 -21.58
N ASP A 740 7.21 -0.88 -22.45
CA ASP A 740 7.16 -2.36 -22.48
C ASP A 740 7.42 -3.01 -21.12
N VAL A 741 8.36 -2.45 -20.34
CA VAL A 741 8.73 -2.92 -18.99
C VAL A 741 7.54 -2.91 -18.03
N PHE A 742 6.54 -2.07 -18.28
CA PHE A 742 5.38 -1.86 -17.42
C PHE A 742 4.12 -2.62 -17.89
N THR A 743 4.15 -3.24 -19.07
CA THR A 743 3.00 -3.95 -19.67
C THR A 743 3.15 -5.46 -19.68
N LYS A 744 4.36 -5.97 -19.91
CA LYS A 744 4.64 -7.40 -20.16
C LYS A 744 6.02 -7.83 -19.62
N PRO A 745 6.24 -9.13 -19.33
CA PRO A 745 7.55 -9.63 -18.95
C PRO A 745 8.49 -9.68 -20.15
N LEU A 746 9.75 -9.25 -19.98
CA LEU A 746 10.75 -9.19 -21.05
C LEU A 746 11.88 -10.20 -20.84
N HIS A 747 12.43 -10.73 -21.94
CA HIS A 747 13.64 -11.55 -21.91
C HIS A 747 14.88 -10.73 -21.49
N SER A 748 15.87 -11.41 -20.89
CA SER A 748 17.04 -10.78 -20.25
C SER A 748 17.75 -9.69 -21.07
N PRO A 749 18.08 -9.87 -22.38
CA PRO A 749 18.77 -8.84 -23.15
C PRO A 749 17.94 -7.57 -23.33
N SER A 750 16.68 -7.70 -23.74
CA SER A 750 15.75 -6.59 -23.92
C SER A 750 15.46 -5.88 -22.61
N PHE A 751 15.21 -6.65 -21.54
CA PHE A 751 15.00 -6.12 -20.20
C PHE A 751 16.19 -5.27 -19.75
N SER A 752 17.41 -5.81 -19.84
CA SER A 752 18.65 -5.13 -19.45
C SER A 752 18.88 -3.84 -20.25
N SER A 753 18.62 -3.86 -21.57
CA SER A 753 18.68 -2.66 -22.41
C SER A 753 17.70 -1.58 -21.95
N MET A 754 16.46 -1.97 -21.62
CA MET A 754 15.46 -1.03 -21.08
C MET A 754 15.88 -0.46 -19.71
N MET A 755 16.53 -1.25 -18.84
CA MET A 755 16.99 -0.75 -17.53
C MET A 755 17.96 0.42 -17.69
N THR A 756 18.92 0.28 -18.60
CA THR A 756 19.90 1.34 -18.90
C THR A 756 19.22 2.57 -19.49
N LYS A 757 18.27 2.40 -20.43
CA LYS A 757 17.50 3.52 -21.02
C LYS A 757 16.59 4.23 -20.00
N LEU A 758 16.11 3.53 -18.97
CA LEU A 758 15.33 4.10 -17.85
C LEU A 758 16.19 4.79 -16.78
N GLY A 759 17.52 4.85 -16.94
CA GLY A 759 18.41 5.51 -15.99
C GLY A 759 18.61 4.76 -14.66
N LEU A 760 18.37 3.44 -14.64
CA LEU A 760 18.57 2.61 -13.46
C LEU A 760 20.05 2.22 -13.30
N CYS A 761 20.65 2.63 -12.18
CA CYS A 761 22.04 2.32 -11.85
C CYS A 761 22.21 1.93 -10.37
N SER A 762 23.43 1.59 -9.97
CA SER A 762 23.80 1.31 -8.58
C SER A 762 25.18 1.88 -8.30
N ILE A 763 25.28 2.73 -7.28
CA ILE A 763 26.55 3.32 -6.82
C ILE A 763 27.32 2.41 -5.84
N HIS A 764 26.77 1.23 -5.51
CA HIS A 764 27.31 0.30 -4.52
C HIS A 764 27.77 -1.04 -5.12
N HIS A 765 27.88 -1.12 -6.45
CA HIS A 765 28.40 -2.32 -7.10
C HIS A 765 29.87 -2.52 -6.70
N PRO A 766 30.31 -3.76 -6.40
CA PRO A 766 31.73 -4.04 -6.24
C PRO A 766 32.48 -3.65 -7.52
N THR A 767 33.59 -2.94 -7.35
CA THR A 767 34.60 -2.67 -8.40
C THR A 767 35.58 -3.82 -8.49
#